data_AF-A0A660L6Z5-F1
#
_entry.id   AF-A0A660L6Z5-F1
#
_cell.length_a   1.000
_cell.length_b   1.000
_cell.length_c   1.000
_cell.angle_alpha   90.00
_cell.angle_beta   90.00
_cell.angle_gamma   90.00
#
_symmetry.space_group_name_H-M   'P 1'
#
loop_
_entity.id
_entity.type
_entity.pdbx_description
1 polymer ?
#
loop_
_entity_poly.entity_id
_entity_poly.type
_entity_poly.pdbx_seq_one_letter_code
_entity_poly.pdbx_strand_id
1 'polypeptide(L)'
;MTVRHRALTYPTLPVLRSANGAGLIHPDDRRYGSLLVGGQGSGKTAAMLRTYLNDIRDENAAVVVLDPKSELSRLCLQLTPPDTPKRVWFLDLGHPAFGMSPLRLRDSEPLPLQATAIADNIVAALLDINENQLFQSSRRYLYHAVIGSLALAVKRDRRARFEDVYQLLLPSKADLRTVVYQACADTPDLDQTAEFFRTELPQDLGLAGSATAQRLDAPRNKVSGLTGVPPLRRFFNHTSDVALADIVEARDILIVDANMAAIGAENSKACMHFVLRMLHTQLQRQVRRPESERPRVALLADEAHYLASTDNVVDQIATHRAAGLDVTFGLQYLAQLGSGSEHQEKIRKGVINLLQSRFLFRLGDHGDAEEAVRIAMAVYSTMIRDDPDSRARLRVTPEQILNLPVHHCLASWIAGGTRAASFIGQTFPFPSGANDTWARVHLERLHTTVGPYPEVLASTLGSSTDHERAAVVQRPSVKAIERAASEPDEPEPTPSRPAPRVERAASAPASTPEISPVLRVVGREPYDADRERPTEPAPQALAELAFIDRINEVKPPEHKPPSEHLPRLYEADYAILALLDRVGVALPSLIGRAAMPGREPKSVRHRLNKLYEHGLIARAAIGISDRTAADGRLPSLCSLTRFGMEAAQKRLPPAIHPQREWRQGEQRRAASVPHDLHALSWAIELHRVVGDLATDYWRTPRYATGRYPVPQIGNGHKRHPITVAELDVAEGHAYLDVPEFREIKPDLSLELRVPSTRLIFDLLVELDLTGRPSYNKDKLLAYDAFLTGWALSHRRFAGLGTRPVVLFVFRDLRAALACAREADALLRGRIGPMGRPAIEWSFPGRQHLFFAAEPDVYHGSLRAFALHSENGDEPARTDDDRLPVRTVELLSRTVVGAADR
;
A
#
# COMPACT_ATOMS: atom_id res chain seq x y z
N MET A 1 -9.17 -42.09 14.53
CA MET A 1 -10.62 -42.04 14.29
C MET A 1 -10.84 -41.68 12.84
N THR A 2 -11.39 -42.59 12.03
CA THR A 2 -11.80 -42.30 10.65
C THR A 2 -12.98 -41.33 10.70
N VAL A 3 -12.84 -40.14 10.09
CA VAL A 3 -13.95 -39.19 9.97
C VAL A 3 -15.03 -39.85 9.12
N ARG A 4 -16.22 -40.06 9.70
CA ARG A 4 -17.37 -40.64 8.97
C ARG A 4 -18.08 -39.51 8.23
N HIS A 5 -17.92 -39.47 6.91
CA HIS A 5 -18.63 -38.53 6.04
C HIS A 5 -20.11 -38.88 5.93
N ARG A 6 -20.97 -37.86 5.79
CA ARG A 6 -22.39 -38.05 5.52
C ARG A 6 -22.60 -38.66 4.13
N ALA A 7 -23.70 -39.39 3.96
CA ALA A 7 -24.12 -39.84 2.63
C ALA A 7 -24.60 -38.64 1.80
N LEU A 8 -24.21 -38.59 0.52
CA LEU A 8 -24.65 -37.55 -0.41
C LEU A 8 -25.75 -38.12 -1.31
N THR A 9 -26.83 -37.35 -1.50
CA THR A 9 -27.95 -37.69 -2.39
C THR A 9 -27.67 -37.32 -3.85
N TYR A 10 -26.51 -36.72 -4.13
CA TYR A 10 -26.11 -36.21 -5.43
C TYR A 10 -24.68 -36.65 -5.77
N PRO A 11 -24.35 -36.81 -7.07
CA PRO A 11 -23.00 -37.08 -7.50
C PRO A 11 -22.13 -35.83 -7.33
N THR A 12 -21.00 -35.99 -6.65
CA THR A 12 -19.99 -34.95 -6.51
C THR A 12 -19.15 -34.85 -7.77
N LEU A 13 -18.92 -33.61 -8.22
CA LEU A 13 -18.07 -33.30 -9.36
C LEU A 13 -16.61 -33.27 -8.90
N PRO A 14 -15.69 -33.96 -9.60
CA PRO A 14 -14.28 -33.87 -9.30
C PRO A 14 -13.74 -32.46 -9.58
N VAL A 15 -12.81 -32.01 -8.74
CA VAL A 15 -12.20 -30.67 -8.82
C VAL A 15 -11.00 -30.69 -9.77
N LEU A 16 -10.19 -31.75 -9.71
CA LEU A 16 -8.99 -31.94 -10.53
C LEU A 16 -8.95 -33.33 -11.15
N ARG A 17 -8.26 -33.47 -12.28
CA ARG A 17 -7.87 -34.72 -12.92
C ARG A 17 -6.38 -34.95 -12.65
N SER A 18 -6.01 -36.11 -12.12
CA SER A 18 -4.61 -36.51 -11.94
C SER A 18 -4.34 -37.81 -12.70
N ALA A 19 -3.06 -38.20 -12.79
CA ALA A 19 -2.67 -39.48 -13.39
C ALA A 19 -3.34 -40.69 -12.72
N ASN A 20 -3.66 -40.59 -11.42
CA ASN A 20 -4.24 -41.69 -10.63
C ASN A 20 -5.78 -41.62 -10.54
N GLY A 21 -6.41 -40.71 -11.28
CA GLY A 21 -7.86 -40.53 -11.30
C GLY A 21 -8.32 -39.12 -10.93
N ALA A 22 -9.63 -38.99 -10.74
CA ALA A 22 -10.30 -37.71 -10.48
C ALA A 22 -10.25 -37.38 -8.97
N GLY A 23 -9.66 -36.23 -8.65
CA GLY A 23 -9.54 -35.73 -7.29
C GLY A 23 -10.83 -35.07 -6.80
N LEU A 24 -11.32 -35.52 -5.65
CA LEU A 24 -12.58 -35.11 -5.08
C LEU A 24 -12.38 -34.72 -3.61
N ILE A 25 -13.01 -33.61 -3.20
CA ILE A 25 -13.05 -33.19 -1.80
C ILE A 25 -14.51 -33.25 -1.37
N HIS A 26 -14.77 -34.14 -0.40
CA HIS A 26 -16.10 -34.32 0.18
C HIS A 26 -16.59 -33.01 0.83
N PRO A 27 -17.89 -32.64 0.73
CA PRO A 27 -18.44 -31.43 1.35
C PRO A 27 -18.06 -31.28 2.83
N ASP A 28 -18.11 -32.35 3.62
CA ASP A 28 -17.75 -32.32 5.04
C ASP A 28 -16.28 -31.97 5.32
N ASP A 29 -15.38 -32.22 4.35
CA ASP A 29 -13.96 -31.83 4.45
C ASP A 29 -13.73 -30.37 3.99
N ARG A 30 -14.73 -29.69 3.43
CA ARG A 30 -14.59 -28.29 2.99
C ARG A 30 -14.37 -27.33 4.16
N ARG A 31 -14.81 -27.70 5.37
CA ARG A 31 -14.53 -26.97 6.63
C ARG A 31 -13.04 -26.70 6.89
N TYR A 32 -12.14 -27.48 6.29
CA TYR A 32 -10.69 -27.26 6.39
C TYR A 32 -10.18 -26.11 5.51
N GLY A 33 -11.05 -25.52 4.68
CA GLY A 33 -10.78 -24.37 3.83
C GLY A 33 -9.90 -24.70 2.63
N SER A 34 -10.07 -23.94 1.55
CA SER A 34 -9.32 -24.07 0.30
C SER A 34 -8.62 -22.77 -0.08
N LEU A 35 -7.33 -22.85 -0.41
CA LEU A 35 -6.51 -21.74 -0.88
C LEU A 35 -5.99 -22.06 -2.28
N LEU A 36 -6.37 -21.24 -3.26
CA LEU A 36 -5.97 -21.33 -4.64
C LEU A 36 -5.01 -20.17 -4.94
N VAL A 37 -3.75 -20.47 -5.26
CA VAL A 37 -2.71 -19.47 -5.53
C VAL A 37 -2.16 -19.68 -6.94
N GLY A 38 -1.95 -18.60 -7.68
CA GLY A 38 -1.34 -18.66 -9.01
C GLY A 38 -1.62 -17.42 -9.85
N GLY A 39 -0.83 -17.19 -10.91
CA GLY A 39 -0.97 -16.01 -11.77
C GLY A 39 -2.34 -15.90 -12.47
N GLN A 40 -2.58 -14.77 -13.12
CA GLN A 40 -3.78 -14.57 -13.94
C GLN A 40 -3.85 -15.63 -15.06
N GLY A 41 -5.05 -16.13 -15.36
CA GLY A 41 -5.25 -17.15 -16.40
C GLY A 41 -4.68 -18.54 -16.08
N SER A 42 -4.18 -18.80 -14.87
CA SER A 42 -3.53 -20.07 -14.51
C SER A 42 -4.50 -21.26 -14.32
N GLY A 43 -5.80 -21.01 -14.19
CA GLY A 43 -6.83 -22.04 -13.99
C GLY A 43 -7.53 -22.03 -12.62
N LYS A 44 -7.22 -21.08 -11.73
CA LYS A 44 -7.84 -20.92 -10.40
C LYS A 44 -9.37 -20.89 -10.46
N THR A 45 -9.92 -20.04 -11.33
CA THR A 45 -11.36 -19.84 -11.50
C THR A 45 -12.08 -21.14 -11.89
N ALA A 46 -11.45 -22.00 -12.69
CA ALA A 46 -12.02 -23.30 -13.08
C ALA A 46 -12.14 -24.27 -11.89
N ALA A 47 -11.13 -24.33 -11.01
CA ALA A 47 -11.19 -25.13 -9.79
C ALA A 47 -12.21 -24.58 -8.77
N MET A 48 -12.28 -23.25 -8.64
CA MET A 48 -13.23 -22.57 -7.76
C MET A 48 -14.68 -22.80 -8.22
N LEU A 49 -14.94 -22.65 -9.52
CA LEU A 49 -16.25 -22.90 -10.13
C LEU A 49 -16.68 -24.36 -9.98
N ARG A 50 -15.77 -25.34 -10.07
CA ARG A 50 -16.10 -26.76 -9.78
C ARG A 50 -16.51 -26.96 -8.32
N THR A 51 -15.96 -26.18 -7.40
CA THR A 51 -16.38 -26.19 -5.99
C THR A 51 -17.78 -25.56 -5.87
N TYR A 52 -18.02 -24.40 -6.48
CA TYR A 52 -19.34 -23.78 -6.56
C TYR A 52 -20.42 -24.74 -7.09
N LEU A 53 -20.17 -25.42 -8.21
CA LEU A 53 -21.12 -26.36 -8.83
C LEU A 53 -21.43 -27.57 -7.95
N ASN A 54 -20.53 -27.95 -7.03
CA ASN A 54 -20.83 -28.95 -6.01
C ASN A 54 -21.72 -28.37 -4.90
N ASP A 55 -21.42 -27.16 -4.45
CA ASP A 55 -22.13 -26.51 -3.34
C ASP A 55 -23.57 -26.13 -3.70
N ILE A 56 -23.86 -25.78 -4.95
CA ILE A 56 -25.25 -25.53 -5.38
C ILE A 56 -26.13 -26.80 -5.39
N ARG A 57 -25.52 -27.98 -5.52
CA ARG A 57 -26.23 -29.28 -5.45
C ARG A 57 -26.49 -29.74 -4.02
N ASP A 58 -25.73 -29.20 -3.07
CA ASP A 58 -25.83 -29.54 -1.66
C ASP A 58 -26.99 -28.81 -1.00
N GLU A 59 -28.13 -29.48 -0.77
CA GLU A 59 -29.29 -28.89 -0.11
C GLU A 59 -28.99 -28.28 1.26
N ASN A 60 -27.91 -28.69 1.93
CA ASN A 60 -27.52 -28.16 3.24
C ASN A 60 -26.67 -26.88 3.18
N ALA A 61 -26.23 -26.45 2.00
CA ALA A 61 -25.30 -25.34 1.83
C ALA A 61 -25.98 -24.04 1.36
N ALA A 62 -25.82 -22.95 2.09
CA ALA A 62 -25.95 -21.61 1.54
C ALA A 62 -24.64 -21.25 0.81
N VAL A 63 -24.72 -20.72 -0.41
CA VAL A 63 -23.54 -20.39 -1.21
C VAL A 63 -23.40 -18.89 -1.31
N VAL A 64 -22.24 -18.35 -0.98
CA VAL A 64 -21.92 -16.92 -1.08
C VAL A 64 -20.68 -16.74 -1.94
N VAL A 65 -20.84 -16.10 -3.09
CA VAL A 65 -19.74 -15.76 -4.01
C VAL A 65 -19.46 -14.28 -3.90
N LEU A 66 -18.20 -13.92 -3.64
CA LEU A 66 -17.70 -12.54 -3.67
C LEU A 66 -16.69 -12.41 -4.81
N ASP A 67 -16.99 -11.56 -5.78
CA ASP A 67 -16.14 -11.34 -6.95
C ASP A 67 -15.98 -9.85 -7.24
N PRO A 68 -14.77 -9.28 -7.11
CA PRO A 68 -14.50 -7.88 -7.45
C PRO A 68 -14.39 -7.60 -8.95
N LYS A 69 -14.11 -8.62 -9.78
CA LYS A 69 -13.78 -8.47 -11.21
C LYS A 69 -14.88 -8.93 -12.17
N SER A 70 -16.01 -9.37 -11.64
CA SER A 70 -17.21 -9.77 -12.40
C SER A 70 -17.06 -11.02 -13.29
N GLU A 71 -15.91 -11.70 -13.30
CA GLU A 71 -15.68 -12.88 -14.13
C GLU A 71 -16.30 -14.13 -13.51
N LEU A 72 -16.00 -14.39 -12.24
CA LEU A 72 -16.54 -15.53 -11.50
C LEU A 72 -18.05 -15.38 -11.28
N SER A 73 -18.53 -14.18 -10.96
CA SER A 73 -19.96 -13.90 -10.73
C SER A 73 -20.80 -14.27 -11.95
N ARG A 74 -20.39 -13.83 -13.15
CA ARG A 74 -21.05 -14.10 -14.42
C ARG A 74 -21.02 -15.58 -14.76
N LEU A 75 -19.88 -16.24 -14.59
CA LEU A 75 -19.76 -17.68 -14.82
C LEU A 75 -20.67 -18.49 -13.89
N CYS A 76 -20.70 -18.14 -12.60
CA CYS A 76 -21.61 -18.76 -11.64
C CYS A 76 -23.08 -18.60 -12.07
N LEU A 77 -23.47 -17.40 -12.50
CA LEU A 77 -24.83 -17.12 -12.97
C LEU A 77 -25.19 -17.90 -14.25
N GLN A 78 -24.28 -17.94 -15.23
CA GLN A 78 -24.45 -18.67 -16.50
C GLN A 78 -24.48 -20.19 -16.34
N LEU A 79 -23.78 -20.72 -15.34
CA LEU A 79 -23.62 -22.17 -15.14
C LEU A 79 -24.49 -22.73 -14.02
N THR A 80 -25.32 -21.91 -13.39
CA THR A 80 -26.33 -22.39 -12.43
C THR A 80 -27.54 -22.92 -13.19
N PRO A 81 -27.85 -24.23 -13.10
CA PRO A 81 -29.00 -24.79 -13.80
C PRO A 81 -30.32 -24.14 -13.35
N PRO A 82 -31.29 -23.89 -14.25
CA PRO A 82 -32.55 -23.24 -13.92
C PRO A 82 -33.50 -24.12 -13.08
N ASP A 83 -33.26 -25.42 -13.04
CA ASP A 83 -33.93 -26.43 -12.21
C ASP A 83 -33.28 -26.60 -10.83
N THR A 84 -32.25 -25.79 -10.50
CA THR A 84 -31.69 -25.74 -9.14
C THR A 84 -32.81 -25.48 -8.12
N PRO A 85 -32.87 -26.24 -7.00
CA PRO A 85 -33.89 -26.06 -5.97
C PRO A 85 -33.68 -24.78 -5.15
N LYS A 86 -32.50 -24.16 -5.26
CA LYS A 86 -32.10 -22.96 -4.51
C LYS A 86 -32.46 -21.69 -5.27
N ARG A 87 -32.87 -20.63 -4.58
CA ARG A 87 -33.04 -19.33 -5.23
C ARG A 87 -31.67 -18.70 -5.49
N VAL A 88 -31.55 -17.99 -6.62
CA VAL A 88 -30.33 -17.30 -7.03
C VAL A 88 -30.53 -15.79 -6.82
N TRP A 89 -29.78 -15.24 -5.88
CA TRP A 89 -29.72 -13.81 -5.58
C TRP A 89 -28.46 -13.23 -6.22
N PHE A 90 -28.62 -12.54 -7.35
CA PHE A 90 -27.51 -11.88 -8.04
C PHE A 90 -27.47 -10.39 -7.70
N LEU A 91 -26.44 -9.97 -6.96
CA LEU A 91 -26.22 -8.59 -6.53
C LEU A 91 -25.07 -7.98 -7.32
N ASP A 92 -25.38 -7.23 -8.38
CA ASP A 92 -24.43 -6.37 -9.09
C ASP A 92 -24.40 -4.98 -8.43
N LEU A 93 -23.30 -4.64 -7.77
CA LEU A 93 -23.19 -3.33 -7.10
C LEU A 93 -23.12 -2.14 -8.07
N GLY A 94 -22.79 -2.37 -9.34
CA GLY A 94 -22.88 -1.36 -10.39
C GLY A 94 -24.31 -1.07 -10.83
N HIS A 95 -25.22 -2.02 -10.65
CA HIS A 95 -26.63 -1.89 -10.97
C HIS A 95 -27.53 -2.77 -10.06
N PRO A 96 -27.64 -2.43 -8.77
CA PRO A 96 -28.19 -3.34 -7.76
C PRO A 96 -29.71 -3.49 -7.88
N ALA A 97 -30.19 -4.65 -8.32
CA ALA A 97 -31.62 -4.96 -8.44
C ALA A 97 -32.37 -5.00 -7.09
N PHE A 98 -31.62 -5.15 -6.00
CA PHE A 98 -32.12 -5.08 -4.63
C PHE A 98 -31.05 -4.52 -3.70
N GLY A 99 -31.48 -4.07 -2.52
CA GLY A 99 -30.60 -3.58 -1.47
C GLY A 99 -30.27 -4.64 -0.44
N MET A 100 -29.14 -4.43 0.24
CA MET A 100 -28.78 -5.18 1.43
C MET A 100 -28.14 -4.21 2.42
N SER A 101 -28.99 -3.45 3.11
CA SER A 101 -28.52 -2.39 3.99
C SER A 101 -27.91 -2.95 5.28
N PRO A 102 -26.66 -2.59 5.64
CA PRO A 102 -26.06 -2.96 6.92
C PRO A 102 -26.73 -2.25 8.11
N LEU A 103 -27.59 -1.24 7.86
CA LEU A 103 -28.39 -0.55 8.86
C LEU A 103 -29.75 -1.23 9.14
N ARG A 104 -30.01 -2.41 8.56
CA ARG A 104 -31.28 -3.12 8.72
C ARG A 104 -31.51 -3.53 10.18
N LEU A 105 -32.62 -3.06 10.75
CA LEU A 105 -33.17 -3.56 12.01
C LEU A 105 -33.97 -4.85 11.78
N ARG A 106 -34.01 -5.72 12.79
CA ARG A 106 -34.85 -6.93 12.82
C ARG A 106 -36.00 -6.69 13.79
N ASP A 107 -37.20 -7.12 13.42
CA ASP A 107 -38.41 -6.89 14.24
C ASP A 107 -38.41 -7.69 15.55
N SER A 108 -37.58 -8.72 15.67
CA SER A 108 -37.57 -9.69 16.77
C SER A 108 -36.65 -9.34 17.95
N GLU A 109 -35.91 -8.23 17.90
CA GLU A 109 -34.93 -7.85 18.92
C GLU A 109 -35.13 -6.40 19.39
N PRO A 110 -34.84 -6.06 20.66
CA PRO A 110 -34.90 -4.68 21.14
C PRO A 110 -33.96 -3.76 20.36
N LEU A 111 -34.40 -2.53 20.09
CA LEU A 111 -33.62 -1.53 19.35
C LEU A 111 -32.21 -1.29 19.94
N PRO A 112 -32.00 -1.14 21.27
CA PRO A 112 -30.68 -0.81 21.81
C PRO A 112 -29.61 -1.87 21.51
N LEU A 113 -29.92 -3.14 21.73
CA LEU A 113 -28.99 -4.26 21.50
C LEU A 113 -28.60 -4.37 20.03
N GLN A 114 -29.57 -4.24 19.13
CA GLN A 114 -29.31 -4.27 17.69
C GLN A 114 -28.53 -3.05 17.22
N ALA A 115 -28.88 -1.85 17.70
CA ALA A 115 -28.26 -0.61 17.28
C ALA A 115 -26.76 -0.59 17.64
N THR A 116 -26.39 -1.07 18.82
CA THR A 116 -24.98 -1.23 19.22
C THR A 116 -24.25 -2.21 18.31
N ALA A 117 -24.80 -3.39 18.06
CA ALA A 117 -24.18 -4.39 17.19
C ALA A 117 -24.02 -3.88 15.74
N ILE A 118 -25.02 -3.19 15.20
CA ILE A 118 -24.98 -2.57 13.87
C ILE A 118 -23.92 -1.46 13.83
N ALA A 119 -23.86 -0.59 14.84
CA ALA A 119 -22.89 0.49 14.92
C ALA A 119 -21.46 -0.04 14.99
N ASP A 120 -21.18 -1.06 15.80
CA ASP A 120 -19.86 -1.69 15.86
C ASP A 120 -19.48 -2.34 14.54
N ASN A 121 -20.42 -3.02 13.87
CA ASN A 121 -20.17 -3.62 12.56
C ASN A 121 -19.83 -2.57 11.48
N ILE A 122 -20.56 -1.46 11.44
CA ILE A 122 -20.33 -0.38 10.48
C ILE A 122 -19.01 0.33 10.75
N VAL A 123 -18.74 0.66 12.01
CA VAL A 123 -17.49 1.27 12.43
C VAL A 123 -16.33 0.35 12.05
N ALA A 124 -16.40 -0.94 12.35
CA ALA A 124 -15.34 -1.88 12.02
C ALA A 124 -15.14 -2.00 10.49
N ALA A 125 -16.22 -2.15 9.72
CA ALA A 125 -16.13 -2.23 8.25
C ALA A 125 -15.52 -0.97 7.62
N LEU A 126 -15.83 0.21 8.14
CA LEU A 126 -15.29 1.47 7.63
C LEU A 126 -13.84 1.75 8.08
N LEU A 127 -13.44 1.24 9.25
CA LEU A 127 -12.07 1.30 9.75
C LEU A 127 -11.13 0.34 9.02
N ASP A 128 -11.60 -0.88 8.72
CA ASP A 128 -10.82 -1.93 8.07
C ASP A 128 -10.34 -1.54 6.64
N ILE A 129 -10.89 -0.46 6.06
CA ILE A 129 -10.54 0.05 4.72
C ILE A 129 -9.29 0.94 4.74
N ASN A 130 -8.88 1.55 5.87
CA ASN A 130 -7.65 2.35 5.99
C ASN A 130 -7.15 2.46 7.43
N GLU A 131 -6.07 1.75 7.78
CA GLU A 131 -5.47 1.75 9.15
C GLU A 131 -4.71 3.04 9.50
N ASN A 132 -4.33 3.88 8.51
CA ASN A 132 -3.29 4.91 8.66
C ASN A 132 -3.75 6.34 9.05
N GLN A 133 -5.02 6.56 9.40
CA GLN A 133 -5.49 7.88 9.89
C GLN A 133 -5.86 7.80 11.37
N LEU A 134 -5.60 8.84 12.18
CA LEU A 134 -5.88 8.83 13.63
C LEU A 134 -7.38 8.57 13.93
N PHE A 135 -7.74 7.33 14.29
CA PHE A 135 -9.14 6.88 14.30
C PHE A 135 -9.82 6.70 15.67
N GLN A 136 -9.09 6.74 16.80
CA GLN A 136 -9.72 6.51 18.12
C GLN A 136 -10.75 7.59 18.47
N SER A 137 -10.45 8.86 18.17
CA SER A 137 -11.40 9.96 18.40
C SER A 137 -12.57 9.96 17.41
N SER A 138 -12.33 9.54 16.16
CA SER A 138 -13.34 9.50 15.08
C SER A 138 -14.36 8.35 15.22
N ARG A 139 -13.96 7.23 15.84
CA ARG A 139 -14.82 6.06 16.08
C ARG A 139 -16.07 6.42 16.89
N ARG A 140 -15.90 7.20 17.96
CA ARG A 140 -17.01 7.60 18.85
C ARG A 140 -18.11 8.36 18.08
N TYR A 141 -17.73 9.31 17.22
CA TYR A 141 -18.69 10.11 16.46
C TYR A 141 -19.50 9.27 15.48
N LEU A 142 -18.82 8.38 14.73
CA LEU A 142 -19.50 7.49 13.79
C LEU A 142 -20.42 6.49 14.50
N TYR A 143 -19.98 5.92 15.63
CA TYR A 143 -20.77 5.00 16.43
C TYR A 143 -22.10 5.62 16.87
N HIS A 144 -22.07 6.80 17.50
CA HIS A 144 -23.30 7.48 17.92
C HIS A 144 -24.13 8.01 16.74
N ALA A 145 -23.50 8.41 15.63
CA ALA A 145 -24.23 8.80 14.42
C ALA A 145 -25.03 7.63 13.81
N VAL A 146 -24.50 6.40 13.86
CA VAL A 146 -25.24 5.20 13.43
C VAL A 146 -26.42 4.92 14.35
N ILE A 147 -26.20 4.86 15.67
CA ILE A 147 -27.28 4.61 16.64
C ILE A 147 -28.36 5.69 16.54
N GLY A 148 -27.96 6.96 16.45
CA GLY A 148 -28.87 8.09 16.30
C GLY A 148 -29.69 8.01 15.00
N SER A 149 -29.08 7.59 13.89
CA SER A 149 -29.79 7.33 12.62
C SER A 149 -30.84 6.23 12.76
N LEU A 150 -30.51 5.13 13.46
CA LEU A 150 -31.46 4.03 13.70
C LEU A 150 -32.63 4.47 14.59
N ALA A 151 -32.35 5.17 15.70
CA ALA A 151 -33.39 5.70 16.58
C ALA A 151 -34.31 6.69 15.86
N LEU A 152 -33.74 7.57 15.03
CA LEU A 152 -34.51 8.50 14.19
C LEU A 152 -35.40 7.78 13.19
N ALA A 153 -34.89 6.69 12.60
CA ALA A 153 -35.62 5.90 11.62
C ALA A 153 -36.86 5.24 12.25
N VAL A 154 -36.70 4.63 13.44
CA VAL A 154 -37.80 4.07 14.22
C VAL A 154 -38.82 5.13 14.61
N LYS A 155 -38.37 6.29 15.13
CA LYS A 155 -39.27 7.40 15.49
C LYS A 155 -40.06 7.96 14.30
N ARG A 156 -39.52 7.86 13.08
CA ARG A 156 -40.14 8.32 11.84
C ARG A 156 -40.83 7.22 11.03
N ASP A 157 -40.96 6.03 11.61
CA ASP A 157 -41.55 4.84 10.97
C ASP A 157 -41.01 4.60 9.54
N ARG A 158 -39.68 4.62 9.41
CA ARG A 158 -38.99 4.40 8.14
C ARG A 158 -37.71 3.61 8.31
N ARG A 159 -37.13 3.17 7.20
CA ARG A 159 -35.78 2.57 7.20
C ARG A 159 -34.69 3.61 7.48
N ALA A 160 -33.65 3.17 8.19
CA ALA A 160 -32.44 3.94 8.45
C ALA A 160 -31.60 4.09 7.17
N ARG A 161 -30.93 5.23 7.04
CA ARG A 161 -30.20 5.60 5.83
C ARG A 161 -28.80 6.10 6.19
N PHE A 162 -27.83 5.83 5.33
CA PHE A 162 -26.48 6.37 5.50
C PHE A 162 -26.44 7.89 5.38
N GLU A 163 -27.39 8.49 4.66
CA GLU A 163 -27.51 9.95 4.57
C GLU A 163 -27.87 10.60 5.92
N ASP A 164 -28.60 9.91 6.80
CA ASP A 164 -28.85 10.40 8.15
C ASP A 164 -27.57 10.37 8.99
N VAL A 165 -26.77 9.30 8.84
CA VAL A 165 -25.44 9.18 9.48
C VAL A 165 -24.53 10.32 8.99
N TYR A 166 -24.50 10.57 7.69
CA TYR A 166 -23.76 11.70 7.10
C TYR A 166 -24.22 13.05 7.66
N GLN A 167 -25.54 13.28 7.73
CA GLN A 167 -26.08 14.55 8.23
C GLN A 167 -25.77 14.77 9.72
N LEU A 168 -25.76 13.71 10.54
CA LEU A 168 -25.43 13.80 11.96
C LEU A 168 -23.97 14.19 12.21
N LEU A 169 -23.08 13.85 11.27
CA LEU A 169 -21.66 14.22 11.30
C LEU A 169 -21.39 15.66 10.80
N LEU A 170 -22.39 16.39 10.30
CA LEU A 170 -22.22 17.78 9.88
C LEU A 170 -22.25 18.73 11.09
N PRO A 171 -21.21 19.56 11.33
CA PRO A 171 -21.17 20.48 12.46
C PRO A 171 -22.38 21.43 12.53
N SER A 172 -22.90 21.86 11.38
CA SER A 172 -24.01 22.83 11.28
C SER A 172 -25.42 22.23 11.52
N LYS A 173 -25.57 20.91 11.60
CA LYS A 173 -26.89 20.24 11.73
C LYS A 173 -27.34 20.08 13.19
N ALA A 174 -27.39 21.18 13.94
CA ALA A 174 -27.81 21.17 15.35
C ALA A 174 -29.28 20.73 15.52
N ASP A 175 -30.18 21.23 14.67
CA ASP A 175 -31.62 20.91 14.76
C ASP A 175 -31.91 19.43 14.61
N LEU A 176 -31.23 18.77 13.66
CA LEU A 176 -31.37 17.32 13.46
C LEU A 176 -30.89 16.54 14.69
N ARG A 177 -29.78 16.98 15.31
CA ARG A 177 -29.24 16.35 16.53
C ARG A 177 -30.20 16.48 17.70
N THR A 178 -30.94 17.58 17.82
CA THR A 178 -32.00 17.73 18.83
C THR A 178 -33.11 16.70 18.65
N VAL A 179 -33.57 16.49 17.42
CA VAL A 179 -34.60 15.47 17.10
C VAL A 179 -34.08 14.06 17.39
N VAL A 180 -32.81 13.78 17.06
CA VAL A 180 -32.16 12.49 17.34
C VAL A 180 -31.97 12.27 18.84
N TYR A 181 -31.53 13.29 19.57
CA TYR A 181 -31.47 13.25 21.03
C TYR A 181 -32.80 12.83 21.64
N GLN A 182 -33.90 13.48 21.23
CA GLN A 182 -35.23 13.11 21.71
C GLN A 182 -35.57 11.66 21.36
N ALA A 183 -35.30 11.22 20.12
CA ALA A 183 -35.53 9.83 19.72
C ALA A 183 -34.76 8.82 20.58
N CYS A 184 -33.52 9.14 20.95
CA CYS A 184 -32.72 8.31 21.84
C CYS A 184 -33.22 8.39 23.29
N ALA A 185 -33.59 9.57 23.80
CA ALA A 185 -34.10 9.75 25.16
C ALA A 185 -35.47 9.08 25.38
N ASP A 186 -36.30 9.01 24.33
CA ASP A 186 -37.58 8.30 24.32
C ASP A 186 -37.39 6.76 24.30
N THR A 187 -36.16 6.26 24.08
CA THR A 187 -35.83 4.84 23.98
C THR A 187 -34.99 4.39 25.19
N PRO A 188 -35.48 3.46 26.03
CA PRO A 188 -34.70 2.91 27.14
C PRO A 188 -33.34 2.34 26.68
N ASP A 189 -32.31 2.44 27.52
CA ASP A 189 -30.93 1.95 27.28
C ASP A 189 -30.15 2.66 26.15
N LEU A 190 -30.68 3.75 25.57
CA LEU A 190 -29.94 4.64 24.65
C LEU A 190 -29.43 5.92 25.31
N ASP A 191 -29.45 6.00 26.65
CA ASP A 191 -29.09 7.19 27.43
C ASP A 191 -27.72 7.76 27.07
N GLN A 192 -26.72 6.90 26.84
CA GLN A 192 -25.37 7.34 26.46
C GLN A 192 -25.36 8.07 25.11
N THR A 193 -26.13 7.60 24.14
CA THR A 193 -26.22 8.26 22.82
C THR A 193 -27.05 9.54 22.91
N ALA A 194 -28.10 9.54 23.75
CA ALA A 194 -28.85 10.75 24.05
C ALA A 194 -27.94 11.82 24.69
N GLU A 195 -27.14 11.45 25.69
CA GLU A 195 -26.18 12.33 26.37
C GLU A 195 -25.13 12.88 25.42
N PHE A 196 -24.58 12.02 24.56
CA PHE A 196 -23.60 12.40 23.56
C PHE A 196 -24.11 13.53 22.65
N PHE A 197 -25.33 13.41 22.12
CA PHE A 197 -25.92 14.45 21.26
C PHE A 197 -26.39 15.69 22.02
N ARG A 198 -26.84 15.52 23.27
CA ARG A 198 -27.35 16.60 24.12
C ARG A 198 -26.23 17.49 24.65
N THR A 199 -25.11 16.90 25.06
CA THR A 199 -24.10 17.57 25.90
C THR A 199 -22.68 17.41 25.34
N GLU A 200 -22.19 16.19 25.12
CA GLU A 200 -20.77 15.98 24.76
C GLU A 200 -20.40 16.63 23.41
N LEU A 201 -21.13 16.31 22.33
CA LEU A 201 -20.82 16.80 20.99
C LEU A 201 -20.99 18.33 20.87
N PRO A 202 -22.05 18.96 21.41
CA PRO A 202 -22.14 20.42 21.49
C PRO A 202 -20.99 21.07 22.28
N GLN A 203 -20.58 20.49 23.41
CA GLN A 203 -19.44 21.00 24.20
C GLN A 203 -18.12 20.88 23.43
N ASP A 204 -17.87 19.75 22.76
CA ASP A 204 -16.68 19.55 21.93
C ASP A 204 -16.61 20.53 20.75
N LEU A 205 -17.76 20.88 20.17
CA LEU A 205 -17.87 21.90 19.11
C LEU A 205 -17.72 23.33 19.66
N GLY A 206 -18.14 23.59 20.90
CA GLY A 206 -17.99 24.89 21.56
C GLY A 206 -16.56 25.18 22.03
N LEU A 207 -15.90 24.20 22.65
CA LEU A 207 -14.54 24.34 23.19
C LEU A 207 -13.46 24.26 22.11
N ALA A 208 -13.66 23.43 21.07
CA ALA A 208 -12.64 23.14 20.06
C ALA A 208 -13.23 22.99 18.65
N GLY A 209 -14.15 23.88 18.26
CA GLY A 209 -14.96 23.76 17.03
C GLY A 209 -14.20 23.40 15.75
N SER A 210 -13.06 24.05 15.48
CA SER A 210 -12.24 23.74 14.29
C SER A 210 -11.62 22.32 14.36
N ALA A 211 -11.08 21.92 15.51
CA ALA A 211 -10.48 20.61 15.69
C ALA A 211 -11.52 19.48 15.71
N THR A 212 -12.67 19.70 16.33
CA THR A 212 -13.80 18.74 16.35
C THR A 212 -14.42 18.60 14.96
N ALA A 213 -14.58 19.70 14.21
CA ALA A 213 -15.01 19.65 12.82
C ALA A 213 -14.05 18.84 11.93
N GLN A 214 -12.74 18.97 12.12
CA GLN A 214 -11.74 18.14 11.43
C GLN A 214 -11.86 16.65 11.80
N ARG A 215 -12.13 16.31 13.06
CA ARG A 215 -12.34 14.90 13.49
C ARG A 215 -13.63 14.30 12.93
N LEU A 216 -14.68 15.11 12.77
CA LEU A 216 -15.93 14.70 12.12
C LEU A 216 -15.79 14.52 10.60
N ASP A 217 -14.84 15.23 9.97
CA ASP A 217 -14.66 15.21 8.52
C ASP A 217 -14.22 13.84 8.00
N ALA A 218 -13.32 13.16 8.70
CA ALA A 218 -12.83 11.83 8.29
C ALA A 218 -13.94 10.76 8.18
N PRO A 219 -14.75 10.47 9.22
CA PRO A 219 -15.85 9.52 9.09
C PRO A 219 -16.93 10.02 8.12
N ARG A 220 -17.14 11.34 8.02
CA ARG A 220 -18.08 11.94 7.06
C ARG A 220 -17.67 11.67 5.62
N ASN A 221 -16.39 11.84 5.28
CA ASN A 221 -15.85 11.62 3.93
C ASN A 221 -15.95 10.15 3.51
N LYS A 222 -15.85 9.21 4.47
CA LYS A 222 -16.05 7.79 4.20
C LYS A 222 -17.51 7.46 3.89
N VAL A 223 -18.45 8.01 4.67
CA VAL A 223 -19.89 7.83 4.39
C VAL A 223 -20.28 8.51 3.08
N SER A 224 -19.77 9.72 2.80
CA SER A 224 -20.06 10.43 1.55
C SER A 224 -19.47 9.75 0.31
N GLY A 225 -18.31 9.09 0.43
CA GLY A 225 -17.73 8.28 -0.65
C GLY A 225 -18.65 7.13 -1.07
N LEU A 226 -19.37 6.53 -0.13
CA LEU A 226 -20.35 5.49 -0.39
C LEU A 226 -21.67 6.05 -0.93
N THR A 227 -22.26 7.03 -0.26
CA THR A 227 -23.57 7.59 -0.66
C THR A 227 -23.49 8.51 -1.88
N GLY A 228 -22.30 8.98 -2.24
CA GLY A 228 -22.04 9.82 -3.40
C GLY A 228 -22.00 9.05 -4.72
N VAL A 229 -21.80 7.73 -4.67
CA VAL A 229 -21.82 6.85 -5.85
C VAL A 229 -23.26 6.39 -6.09
N PRO A 230 -23.91 6.77 -7.22
CA PRO A 230 -25.34 6.53 -7.41
C PRO A 230 -25.76 5.05 -7.30
N PRO A 231 -25.04 4.07 -7.88
CA PRO A 231 -25.33 2.65 -7.67
C PRO A 231 -25.32 2.23 -6.19
N LEU A 232 -24.33 2.69 -5.40
CA LEU A 232 -24.23 2.33 -3.98
C LEU A 232 -25.28 3.03 -3.13
N ARG A 233 -25.60 4.29 -3.44
CA ARG A 233 -26.76 4.97 -2.84
C ARG A 233 -28.04 4.18 -3.07
N ARG A 234 -28.23 3.60 -4.27
CA ARG A 234 -29.35 2.71 -4.59
C ARG A 234 -29.30 1.40 -3.82
N PHE A 235 -28.13 0.77 -3.74
CA PHE A 235 -27.93 -0.42 -2.93
C PHE A 235 -28.34 -0.22 -1.46
N PHE A 236 -27.90 0.86 -0.81
CA PHE A 236 -28.20 1.10 0.60
C PHE A 236 -29.64 1.56 0.87
N ASN A 237 -30.27 2.25 -0.08
CA ASN A 237 -31.60 2.82 0.05
C ASN A 237 -32.65 2.15 -0.83
N HIS A 238 -32.39 0.91 -1.25
CA HIS A 238 -33.29 0.21 -2.15
C HIS A 238 -34.66 -0.02 -1.50
N THR A 239 -35.73 0.08 -2.31
CA THR A 239 -37.09 -0.20 -1.86
C THR A 239 -37.24 -1.66 -1.46
N SER A 240 -36.78 -2.55 -2.34
CA SER A 240 -36.64 -3.99 -2.08
C SER A 240 -35.30 -4.23 -1.41
N ASP A 241 -35.30 -4.45 -0.09
CA ASP A 241 -34.12 -4.75 0.70
C ASP A 241 -34.22 -6.22 1.15
N VAL A 242 -33.15 -6.99 1.03
CA VAL A 242 -33.13 -8.44 1.28
C VAL A 242 -32.11 -8.72 2.37
N ALA A 243 -32.49 -9.44 3.43
CA ALA A 243 -31.55 -9.77 4.50
C ALA A 243 -30.69 -10.97 4.08
N LEU A 244 -29.39 -10.85 4.32
CA LEU A 244 -28.45 -11.96 4.17
C LEU A 244 -28.86 -13.16 5.04
N ALA A 245 -29.45 -12.92 6.22
CA ALA A 245 -29.91 -13.98 7.10
C ALA A 245 -30.96 -14.87 6.43
N ASP A 246 -31.92 -14.28 5.70
CA ASP A 246 -33.01 -15.00 5.03
C ASP A 246 -32.45 -15.89 3.90
N ILE A 247 -31.47 -15.38 3.16
CA ILE A 247 -30.77 -16.13 2.10
C ILE A 247 -30.04 -17.34 2.71
N VAL A 248 -29.30 -17.11 3.80
CA VAL A 248 -28.52 -18.17 4.46
C VAL A 248 -29.43 -19.22 5.11
N GLU A 249 -30.53 -18.80 5.73
CA GLU A 249 -31.50 -19.71 6.35
C GLU A 249 -32.27 -20.54 5.33
N ALA A 250 -32.60 -19.95 4.18
CA ALA A 250 -33.18 -20.64 3.04
C ALA A 250 -32.18 -21.55 2.30
N ARG A 251 -30.88 -21.48 2.62
CA ARG A 251 -29.79 -22.21 1.95
C ARG A 251 -29.71 -21.87 0.45
N ASP A 252 -30.00 -20.61 0.14
CA ASP A 252 -29.97 -20.06 -1.20
C ASP A 252 -28.54 -19.74 -1.67
N ILE A 253 -28.46 -19.28 -2.92
CA ILE A 253 -27.23 -18.83 -3.56
C ILE A 253 -27.23 -17.30 -3.61
N LEU A 254 -26.21 -16.67 -3.05
CA LEU A 254 -25.90 -15.25 -3.21
C LEU A 254 -24.63 -15.09 -4.04
N ILE A 255 -24.74 -14.39 -5.16
CA ILE A 255 -23.62 -14.02 -6.01
C ILE A 255 -23.49 -12.51 -5.92
N VAL A 256 -22.40 -12.02 -5.31
CA VAL A 256 -22.08 -10.60 -5.22
C VAL A 256 -21.02 -10.27 -6.25
N ASP A 257 -21.45 -9.56 -7.29
CA ASP A 257 -20.57 -8.90 -8.24
C ASP A 257 -20.29 -7.49 -7.72
N ALA A 258 -19.09 -7.31 -7.16
CA ALA A 258 -18.72 -6.02 -6.60
C ALA A 258 -18.34 -4.98 -7.67
N ASN A 259 -18.37 -5.36 -8.95
CA ASN A 259 -18.26 -4.51 -10.13
C ASN A 259 -17.28 -3.33 -9.95
N MET A 260 -16.04 -3.68 -9.63
CA MET A 260 -15.02 -2.72 -9.23
C MET A 260 -14.79 -1.62 -10.28
N ALA A 261 -14.99 -1.93 -11.56
CA ALA A 261 -14.89 -0.97 -12.66
C ALA A 261 -15.98 0.12 -12.59
N ALA A 262 -17.20 -0.23 -12.14
CA ALA A 262 -18.32 0.72 -12.07
C ALA A 262 -18.30 1.58 -10.80
N ILE A 263 -17.94 1.00 -9.64
CA ILE A 263 -18.06 1.69 -8.34
C ILE A 263 -16.73 2.10 -7.71
N GLY A 264 -15.61 1.69 -8.29
CA GLY A 264 -14.24 1.94 -7.81
C GLY A 264 -13.75 0.94 -6.75
N ALA A 265 -12.43 0.78 -6.67
CA ALA A 265 -11.77 -0.22 -5.82
C ALA A 265 -12.08 -0.06 -4.33
N GLU A 266 -11.98 1.17 -3.79
CA GLU A 266 -12.19 1.43 -2.36
C GLU A 266 -13.63 1.15 -1.93
N ASN A 267 -14.60 1.52 -2.76
CA ASN A 267 -16.01 1.26 -2.45
C ASN A 267 -16.39 -0.21 -2.62
N SER A 268 -15.79 -0.88 -3.63
CA SER A 268 -15.94 -2.32 -3.83
C SER A 268 -15.44 -3.11 -2.61
N LYS A 269 -14.24 -2.77 -2.10
CA LYS A 269 -13.72 -3.31 -0.83
C LYS A 269 -14.69 -3.07 0.32
N ALA A 270 -15.16 -1.84 0.51
CA ALA A 270 -16.10 -1.49 1.57
C ALA A 270 -17.37 -2.36 1.55
N CYS A 271 -17.97 -2.53 0.37
CA CYS A 271 -19.19 -3.30 0.21
C CYS A 271 -18.97 -4.79 0.47
N MET A 272 -17.86 -5.37 -0.01
CA MET A 272 -17.52 -6.76 0.32
C MET A 272 -17.29 -6.95 1.82
N HIS A 273 -16.63 -5.99 2.50
CA HIS A 273 -16.47 -5.99 3.96
C HIS A 273 -17.81 -5.90 4.70
N PHE A 274 -18.77 -5.11 4.22
CA PHE A 274 -20.13 -5.11 4.78
C PHE A 274 -20.80 -6.48 4.65
N VAL A 275 -20.71 -7.13 3.48
CA VAL A 275 -21.26 -8.48 3.28
C VAL A 275 -20.62 -9.49 4.23
N LEU A 276 -19.29 -9.45 4.39
CA LEU A 276 -18.59 -10.31 5.35
C LEU A 276 -19.01 -10.05 6.80
N ARG A 277 -19.23 -8.79 7.20
CA ARG A 277 -19.68 -8.44 8.56
C ARG A 277 -21.13 -8.86 8.82
N MET A 278 -21.99 -8.72 7.81
CA MET A 278 -23.36 -9.27 7.88
C MET A 278 -23.31 -10.80 8.02
N LEU A 279 -22.42 -11.47 7.28
CA LEU A 279 -22.23 -12.90 7.37
C LEU A 279 -21.69 -13.32 8.75
N HIS A 280 -20.68 -12.61 9.24
CA HIS A 280 -20.12 -12.78 10.59
C HIS A 280 -21.21 -12.73 11.67
N THR A 281 -22.11 -11.74 11.58
CA THR A 281 -23.24 -11.58 12.51
C THR A 281 -24.20 -12.77 12.42
N GLN A 282 -24.49 -13.26 11.21
CA GLN A 282 -25.36 -14.43 11.04
C GLN A 282 -24.70 -15.71 11.58
N LEU A 283 -23.41 -15.90 11.34
CA LEU A 283 -22.66 -17.07 11.82
C LEU A 283 -22.56 -17.09 13.36
N GLN A 284 -22.32 -15.95 14.02
CA GLN A 284 -22.37 -15.86 15.49
C GLN A 284 -23.69 -16.37 16.07
N ARG A 285 -24.80 -16.11 15.38
CA ARG A 285 -26.13 -16.60 15.79
C ARG A 285 -26.27 -18.10 15.56
N GLN A 286 -25.77 -18.59 14.43
CA GLN A 286 -25.80 -20.02 14.09
C GLN A 286 -25.03 -20.89 15.09
N VAL A 287 -23.96 -20.38 15.72
CA VAL A 287 -23.22 -21.11 16.78
C VAL A 287 -24.15 -21.57 17.91
N ARG A 288 -25.23 -20.83 18.20
CA ARG A 288 -26.20 -21.19 19.24
C ARG A 288 -27.15 -22.34 18.85
N ARG A 289 -27.23 -22.70 17.57
CA ARG A 289 -28.08 -23.81 17.08
C ARG A 289 -27.37 -25.15 17.27
N PRO A 290 -28.09 -26.28 17.37
CA PRO A 290 -27.50 -27.63 17.31
C PRO A 290 -26.70 -27.82 16.01
N GLU A 291 -25.58 -28.55 16.07
CA GLU A 291 -24.67 -28.73 14.92
C GLU A 291 -25.38 -29.30 13.68
N SER A 292 -26.33 -30.21 13.86
CA SER A 292 -27.12 -30.82 12.78
C SER A 292 -28.07 -29.86 12.06
N GLU A 293 -28.41 -28.73 12.69
CA GLU A 293 -29.36 -27.74 12.16
C GLU A 293 -28.67 -26.51 11.59
N ARG A 294 -27.35 -26.38 11.76
CA ARG A 294 -26.56 -25.26 11.24
C ARG A 294 -26.47 -25.37 9.72
N PRO A 295 -26.95 -24.37 8.95
CA PRO A 295 -26.68 -24.30 7.53
C PRO A 295 -25.17 -24.26 7.30
N ARG A 296 -24.67 -25.05 6.35
CA ARG A 296 -23.30 -24.90 5.87
C ARG A 296 -23.23 -23.62 5.05
N VAL A 297 -22.26 -22.76 5.29
CA VAL A 297 -22.06 -21.54 4.50
C VAL A 297 -20.79 -21.69 3.69
N ALA A 298 -20.94 -21.86 2.37
CA ALA A 298 -19.84 -21.94 1.43
C ALA A 298 -19.49 -20.55 0.91
N LEU A 299 -18.43 -19.94 1.45
CA LEU A 299 -17.91 -18.66 1.01
C LEU A 299 -16.81 -18.85 -0.03
N LEU A 300 -17.05 -18.41 -1.25
CA LEU A 300 -16.08 -18.38 -2.33
C LEU A 300 -15.71 -16.92 -2.60
N ALA A 301 -14.45 -16.56 -2.40
CA ALA A 301 -13.95 -15.22 -2.69
C ALA A 301 -12.83 -15.29 -3.72
N ASP A 302 -13.06 -14.70 -4.88
CA ASP A 302 -11.99 -14.43 -5.84
C ASP A 302 -11.24 -13.17 -5.43
N GLU A 303 -9.93 -13.14 -5.71
CA GLU A 303 -9.04 -12.05 -5.28
C GLU A 303 -9.19 -11.71 -3.78
N ALA A 304 -9.14 -12.73 -2.92
CA ALA A 304 -9.43 -12.63 -1.50
C ALA A 304 -8.50 -11.67 -0.72
N HIS A 305 -7.42 -11.18 -1.32
CA HIS A 305 -6.57 -10.14 -0.73
C HIS A 305 -7.31 -8.81 -0.49
N TYR A 306 -8.41 -8.54 -1.22
CA TYR A 306 -9.29 -7.40 -0.95
C TYR A 306 -10.06 -7.54 0.38
N LEU A 307 -10.21 -8.77 0.88
CA LEU A 307 -10.91 -9.10 2.12
C LEU A 307 -9.92 -9.36 3.26
N ALA A 308 -8.83 -10.08 2.97
CA ALA A 308 -7.78 -10.44 3.90
C ALA A 308 -6.72 -9.34 4.05
N SER A 309 -7.12 -8.07 4.00
CA SER A 309 -6.26 -6.91 4.25
C SER A 309 -6.17 -6.57 5.74
N THR A 310 -7.01 -7.16 6.59
CA THR A 310 -7.19 -6.76 7.98
C THR A 310 -7.21 -7.96 8.93
N ASP A 311 -6.61 -7.80 10.12
CA ASP A 311 -6.45 -8.84 11.14
C ASP A 311 -7.77 -9.47 11.58
N ASN A 312 -8.82 -8.65 11.69
CA ASN A 312 -10.14 -9.08 12.13
C ASN A 312 -10.69 -10.22 11.26
N VAL A 313 -10.50 -10.18 9.94
CA VAL A 313 -11.10 -11.16 9.02
C VAL A 313 -10.54 -12.57 9.27
N VAL A 314 -9.26 -12.68 9.63
CA VAL A 314 -8.63 -13.96 9.98
C VAL A 314 -9.24 -14.56 11.24
N ASP A 315 -9.40 -13.74 12.28
CA ASP A 315 -10.01 -14.17 13.55
C ASP A 315 -11.48 -14.57 13.36
N GLN A 316 -12.21 -13.87 12.48
CA GLN A 316 -13.58 -14.21 12.12
C GLN A 316 -13.69 -15.56 11.41
N ILE A 317 -12.81 -15.84 10.44
CA ILE A 317 -12.78 -17.12 9.74
C ILE A 317 -12.43 -18.26 10.70
N ALA A 318 -11.50 -18.02 11.62
CA ALA A 318 -11.12 -19.02 12.63
C ALA A 318 -12.30 -19.37 13.57
N THR A 319 -13.00 -18.34 14.06
CA THR A 319 -14.11 -18.48 15.01
C THR A 319 -15.31 -19.19 14.38
N HIS A 320 -15.63 -18.88 13.13
CA HIS A 320 -16.89 -19.31 12.50
C HIS A 320 -16.88 -20.67 11.83
N ARG A 321 -15.77 -21.39 11.89
CA ARG A 321 -15.74 -22.81 11.46
C ARG A 321 -16.74 -23.66 12.21
N ALA A 322 -16.83 -23.46 13.52
CA ALA A 322 -17.81 -24.15 14.36
C ALA A 322 -19.25 -23.76 13.99
N ALA A 323 -19.45 -22.59 13.38
CA ALA A 323 -20.75 -22.12 12.92
C ALA A 323 -21.18 -22.72 11.57
N GLY A 324 -20.31 -23.48 10.88
CA GLY A 324 -20.61 -24.06 9.56
C GLY A 324 -20.03 -23.28 8.38
N LEU A 325 -19.16 -22.29 8.62
CA LEU A 325 -18.45 -21.58 7.55
C LEU A 325 -17.32 -22.44 6.97
N ASP A 326 -17.33 -22.60 5.65
CA ASP A 326 -16.14 -22.94 4.90
C ASP A 326 -15.80 -21.90 3.84
N VAL A 327 -14.50 -21.84 3.54
CA VAL A 327 -13.90 -20.71 2.83
C VAL A 327 -13.03 -21.24 1.70
N THR A 328 -13.25 -20.71 0.50
CA THR A 328 -12.40 -20.91 -0.68
C THR A 328 -11.88 -19.56 -1.15
N PHE A 329 -10.57 -19.34 -1.05
CA PHE A 329 -9.91 -18.09 -1.45
C PHE A 329 -9.06 -18.27 -2.70
N GLY A 330 -9.26 -17.40 -3.68
CA GLY A 330 -8.37 -17.19 -4.81
C GLY A 330 -7.39 -16.05 -4.55
N LEU A 331 -6.10 -16.28 -4.79
CA LEU A 331 -5.03 -15.29 -4.70
C LEU A 331 -4.13 -15.38 -5.94
N GLN A 332 -3.52 -14.27 -6.33
CA GLN A 332 -2.51 -14.29 -7.40
C GLN A 332 -1.18 -14.79 -6.87
N TYR A 333 -0.76 -14.25 -5.73
CA TYR A 333 0.44 -14.61 -5.00
C TYR A 333 0.22 -14.38 -3.50
N LEU A 334 1.00 -15.08 -2.67
CA LEU A 334 0.79 -15.07 -1.22
C LEU A 334 1.15 -13.73 -0.57
N ALA A 335 2.08 -12.98 -1.17
CA ALA A 335 2.48 -11.67 -0.65
C ALA A 335 1.36 -10.61 -0.69
N GLN A 336 0.26 -10.85 -1.40
CA GLN A 336 -0.92 -9.98 -1.37
C GLN A 336 -1.65 -10.00 -0.02
N LEU A 337 -1.49 -11.05 0.78
CA LEU A 337 -2.16 -11.18 2.07
C LEU A 337 -1.59 -10.17 3.07
N GLY A 338 -2.46 -9.32 3.61
CA GLY A 338 -2.08 -8.25 4.54
C GLY A 338 -1.18 -7.17 3.94
N SER A 339 -1.04 -7.09 2.62
CA SER A 339 -0.21 -6.06 1.97
C SER A 339 -0.73 -4.66 2.34
N GLY A 340 0.10 -3.86 2.99
CA GLY A 340 -0.26 -2.51 3.44
C GLY A 340 -0.84 -2.42 4.87
N SER A 341 -0.95 -3.53 5.60
CA SER A 341 -1.31 -3.55 7.03
C SER A 341 -0.07 -3.68 7.92
N GLU A 342 -0.10 -3.09 9.13
CA GLU A 342 0.95 -3.28 10.14
C GLU A 342 1.01 -4.74 10.65
N HIS A 343 -0.05 -5.53 10.42
CA HIS A 343 -0.16 -6.92 10.85
C HIS A 343 0.02 -7.95 9.72
N GLN A 344 0.64 -7.55 8.60
CA GLN A 344 0.81 -8.37 7.40
C GLN A 344 1.22 -9.84 7.68
N GLU A 345 2.26 -10.04 8.49
CA GLU A 345 2.79 -11.39 8.76
C GLU A 345 1.83 -12.26 9.60
N LYS A 346 1.05 -11.64 10.50
CA LYS A 346 0.02 -12.32 11.28
C LYS A 346 -1.14 -12.76 10.38
N ILE A 347 -1.60 -11.86 9.50
CA ILE A 347 -2.65 -12.15 8.52
C ILE A 347 -2.23 -13.30 7.61
N ARG A 348 -1.04 -13.20 7.01
CA ARG A 348 -0.50 -14.20 6.09
C ARG A 348 -0.41 -15.58 6.75
N LYS A 349 0.21 -15.67 7.93
CA LYS A 349 0.30 -16.92 8.71
C LYS A 349 -1.07 -17.45 9.11
N GLY A 350 -1.98 -16.58 9.53
CA GLY A 350 -3.34 -16.93 9.90
C GLY A 350 -4.09 -17.58 8.74
N VAL A 351 -4.14 -16.93 7.58
CA VAL A 351 -4.81 -17.48 6.39
C VAL A 351 -4.19 -18.80 5.95
N ILE A 352 -2.86 -18.93 5.93
CA ILE A 352 -2.18 -20.17 5.54
C ILE A 352 -2.49 -21.33 6.49
N ASN A 353 -2.55 -21.06 7.80
CA ASN A 353 -2.86 -22.07 8.82
C ASN A 353 -4.35 -22.46 8.80
N LEU A 354 -5.22 -21.50 8.50
CA LEU A 354 -6.64 -21.73 8.37
C LEU A 354 -6.93 -22.54 7.11
N LEU A 355 -6.49 -22.11 5.93
CA LEU A 355 -6.82 -22.76 4.67
C LEU A 355 -5.87 -23.92 4.38
N GLN A 356 -6.27 -25.12 4.80
CA GLN A 356 -5.41 -26.29 4.81
C GLN A 356 -5.36 -27.03 3.48
N SER A 357 -6.41 -26.92 2.66
CA SER A 357 -6.42 -27.47 1.30
C SER A 357 -5.84 -26.45 0.33
N ARG A 358 -4.81 -26.83 -0.41
CA ARG A 358 -3.99 -25.91 -1.18
C ARG A 358 -3.88 -26.35 -2.63
N PHE A 359 -4.00 -25.39 -3.52
CA PHE A 359 -3.89 -25.55 -4.96
C PHE A 359 -2.90 -24.49 -5.45
N LEU A 360 -1.69 -24.91 -5.79
CA LEU A 360 -0.62 -24.04 -6.27
C LEU A 360 -0.51 -24.17 -7.79
N PHE A 361 -1.10 -23.22 -8.50
CA PHE A 361 -1.01 -23.12 -9.95
C PHE A 361 0.30 -22.42 -10.36
N ARG A 362 0.55 -22.35 -11.66
CA ARG A 362 1.70 -21.62 -12.22
C ARG A 362 1.78 -20.19 -11.66
N LEU A 363 2.96 -19.85 -11.12
CA LEU A 363 3.33 -18.51 -10.65
C LEU A 363 4.27 -17.86 -11.66
N GLY A 364 4.28 -16.52 -11.70
CA GLY A 364 5.12 -15.75 -12.64
C GLY A 364 6.47 -15.33 -12.06
N ASP A 365 6.62 -15.32 -10.74
CA ASP A 365 7.80 -14.84 -10.04
C ASP A 365 8.51 -15.97 -9.26
N HIS A 366 9.85 -15.97 -9.31
CA HIS A 366 10.69 -16.98 -8.66
C HIS A 366 10.57 -16.93 -7.13
N GLY A 367 10.50 -15.74 -6.53
CA GLY A 367 10.37 -15.56 -5.09
C GLY A 367 9.02 -16.05 -4.57
N ASP A 368 7.94 -15.75 -5.29
CA ASP A 368 6.61 -16.28 -4.99
C ASP A 368 6.56 -17.82 -5.11
N ALA A 369 7.21 -18.39 -6.12
CA ALA A 369 7.32 -19.83 -6.30
C ALA A 369 8.10 -20.50 -5.15
N GLU A 370 9.23 -19.91 -4.73
CA GLU A 370 9.99 -20.39 -3.57
C GLU A 370 9.20 -20.32 -2.27
N GLU A 371 8.45 -19.24 -2.04
CA GLU A 371 7.60 -19.09 -0.87
C GLU A 371 6.45 -20.11 -0.88
N ALA A 372 5.77 -20.28 -2.02
CA ALA A 372 4.70 -21.24 -2.21
C ALA A 372 5.19 -22.69 -2.03
N VAL A 373 6.35 -23.04 -2.61
CA VAL A 373 6.99 -24.35 -2.40
C VAL A 373 7.36 -24.53 -0.93
N ARG A 374 7.99 -23.55 -0.29
CA ARG A 374 8.37 -23.64 1.12
C ARG A 374 7.15 -23.85 2.02
N ILE A 375 6.02 -23.21 1.75
CA ILE A 375 4.77 -23.42 2.49
C ILE A 375 4.16 -24.80 2.22
N ALA A 376 4.25 -25.30 0.98
CA ALA A 376 3.87 -26.67 0.66
C ALA A 376 4.79 -27.70 1.34
N MET A 377 6.09 -27.42 1.46
CA MET A 377 7.13 -28.32 2.00
C MET A 377 7.31 -28.25 3.52
N ALA A 378 7.06 -27.10 4.17
CA ALA A 378 7.20 -26.91 5.61
C ALA A 378 6.27 -27.81 6.44
N VAL A 379 5.23 -28.37 5.81
CA VAL A 379 4.29 -29.33 6.42
C VAL A 379 4.80 -30.78 6.32
N TYR A 380 5.78 -31.07 5.46
CA TYR A 380 6.34 -32.42 5.31
C TYR A 380 7.42 -32.77 6.34
N SER A 381 8.11 -31.78 6.92
CA SER A 381 9.11 -32.04 7.96
C SER A 381 8.52 -32.59 9.26
N THR A 382 7.20 -32.42 9.47
CA THR A 382 6.48 -32.90 10.67
C THR A 382 5.77 -34.24 10.49
N MET A 383 5.74 -34.82 9.28
CA MET A 383 5.10 -36.12 8.99
C MET A 383 6.07 -37.12 8.33
N ILE A 384 7.25 -37.33 8.92
CA ILE A 384 8.19 -38.34 8.43
C ILE A 384 7.72 -39.74 8.91
N ARG A 385 7.25 -40.55 7.96
CA ARG A 385 7.36 -42.02 8.03
C ARG A 385 8.65 -42.43 7.31
N ASP A 386 9.35 -43.43 7.85
CA ASP A 386 10.69 -43.91 7.48
C ASP A 386 10.81 -44.60 6.11
N ASP A 387 10.28 -44.02 5.03
CA ASP A 387 10.44 -44.54 3.67
C ASP A 387 11.37 -43.64 2.82
N PRO A 388 12.56 -44.14 2.39
CA PRO A 388 13.45 -43.47 1.43
C PRO A 388 12.81 -43.14 0.07
N ASP A 389 11.90 -43.97 -0.45
CA ASP A 389 11.29 -43.79 -1.77
C ASP A 389 10.23 -42.70 -1.79
N SER A 390 9.52 -42.49 -0.68
CA SER A 390 8.60 -41.38 -0.49
C SER A 390 9.31 -40.01 -0.49
N ARG A 391 10.58 -39.96 -0.05
CA ARG A 391 11.39 -38.73 -0.02
C ARG A 391 11.85 -38.27 -1.41
N ALA A 392 12.04 -39.20 -2.35
CA ALA A 392 12.49 -38.91 -3.71
C ALA A 392 11.36 -38.41 -4.63
N ARG A 393 10.11 -38.82 -4.38
CA ARG A 393 8.96 -38.52 -5.26
C ARG A 393 8.28 -37.15 -5.00
N LEU A 394 8.63 -36.45 -3.93
CA LEU A 394 7.84 -35.32 -3.41
C LEU A 394 8.57 -33.97 -3.30
N ARG A 395 9.81 -33.85 -3.80
CA ARG A 395 10.51 -32.55 -3.88
C ARG A 395 10.06 -31.80 -5.14
N VAL A 396 8.90 -31.14 -5.06
CA VAL A 396 8.52 -30.18 -6.10
C VAL A 396 9.45 -28.97 -5.99
N THR A 397 10.23 -28.69 -7.03
CA THR A 397 11.12 -27.53 -7.05
C THR A 397 10.34 -26.25 -7.41
N PRO A 398 10.82 -25.06 -7.01
CA PRO A 398 10.23 -23.79 -7.47
C PRO A 398 10.17 -23.70 -9.00
N GLU A 399 11.19 -24.21 -9.69
CA GLU A 399 11.25 -24.31 -11.15
C GLU A 399 10.10 -25.14 -11.72
N GLN A 400 9.71 -26.24 -11.06
CA GLN A 400 8.56 -27.04 -11.51
C GLN A 400 7.24 -26.26 -11.37
N ILE A 401 7.07 -25.45 -10.33
CA ILE A 401 5.86 -24.59 -10.18
C ILE A 401 5.82 -23.50 -11.25
N LEU A 402 6.95 -22.86 -11.55
CA LEU A 402 7.07 -21.84 -12.61
C LEU A 402 6.75 -22.43 -14.00
N ASN A 403 7.11 -23.69 -14.22
CA ASN A 403 6.92 -24.39 -15.49
C ASN A 403 5.65 -25.25 -15.56
N LEU A 404 4.74 -25.16 -14.56
CA LEU A 404 3.46 -25.87 -14.64
C LEU A 404 2.65 -25.40 -15.84
N PRO A 405 2.08 -26.30 -16.68
CA PRO A 405 1.21 -25.88 -17.75
C PRO A 405 -0.01 -25.13 -17.22
N VAL A 406 -0.61 -24.28 -18.05
CA VAL A 406 -1.88 -23.64 -17.72
C VAL A 406 -2.91 -24.71 -17.37
N HIS A 407 -3.82 -24.41 -16.44
CA HIS A 407 -4.79 -25.35 -15.89
C HIS A 407 -4.21 -26.50 -15.07
N HIS A 408 -2.90 -26.51 -14.76
CA HIS A 408 -2.30 -27.48 -13.85
C HIS A 408 -1.90 -26.82 -12.53
N CYS A 409 -2.03 -27.58 -11.44
CA CYS A 409 -1.61 -27.16 -10.12
C CYS A 409 -1.01 -28.31 -9.31
N LEU A 410 -0.11 -27.97 -8.39
CA LEU A 410 0.25 -28.83 -7.28
C LEU A 410 -0.85 -28.74 -6.21
N ALA A 411 -1.52 -29.85 -5.96
CA ALA A 411 -2.60 -29.94 -4.98
C ALA A 411 -2.15 -30.70 -3.73
N SER A 412 -2.55 -30.20 -2.55
CA SER A 412 -2.44 -30.90 -1.26
C SER A 412 -3.61 -30.52 -0.38
N TRP A 413 -4.48 -31.48 -0.04
CA TRP A 413 -5.71 -31.20 0.70
C TRP A 413 -5.98 -32.16 1.83
N ILE A 414 -6.97 -31.82 2.66
CA ILE A 414 -7.47 -32.70 3.71
C ILE A 414 -8.62 -33.54 3.14
N ALA A 415 -8.52 -34.86 3.29
CA ALA A 415 -9.54 -35.84 2.94
C ALA A 415 -9.74 -36.82 4.11
N GLY A 416 -10.98 -37.00 4.56
CA GLY A 416 -11.30 -37.87 5.71
C GLY A 416 -10.64 -37.42 7.01
N GLY A 417 -10.40 -36.11 7.17
CA GLY A 417 -9.65 -35.53 8.29
C GLY A 417 -8.13 -35.78 8.27
N THR A 418 -7.60 -36.37 7.20
CA THR A 418 -6.15 -36.61 7.02
C THR A 418 -5.62 -35.87 5.80
N ARG A 419 -4.35 -35.45 5.83
CA ARG A 419 -3.74 -34.81 4.65
C ARG A 419 -3.48 -35.85 3.58
N ALA A 420 -4.05 -35.65 2.40
CA ALA A 420 -3.73 -36.41 1.21
C ALA A 420 -2.31 -36.09 0.73
N ALA A 421 -1.61 -37.09 0.18
CA ALA A 421 -0.32 -36.90 -0.47
C ALA A 421 -0.45 -35.85 -1.58
N SER A 422 0.53 -34.97 -1.72
CA SER A 422 0.47 -33.96 -2.78
C SER A 422 0.65 -34.58 -4.16
N PHE A 423 -0.06 -34.04 -5.14
CA PHE A 423 -0.02 -34.52 -6.52
C PHE A 423 -0.24 -33.36 -7.49
N ILE A 424 0.16 -33.55 -8.75
CA ILE A 424 -0.14 -32.59 -9.82
C ILE A 424 -1.50 -32.95 -10.42
N GLY A 425 -2.41 -31.99 -10.43
CA GLY A 425 -3.75 -32.12 -10.99
C GLY A 425 -4.02 -31.07 -12.06
N GLN A 426 -4.79 -31.45 -13.07
CA GLN A 426 -5.32 -30.59 -14.11
C GLN A 426 -6.76 -30.21 -13.79
N THR A 427 -7.11 -28.94 -13.90
CA THR A 427 -8.50 -28.47 -13.80
C THR A 427 -9.34 -28.99 -14.95
N PHE A 428 -10.61 -29.26 -14.69
CA PHE A 428 -11.54 -29.60 -15.76
C PHE A 428 -11.86 -28.35 -16.59
N PRO A 429 -12.04 -28.50 -17.92
CA PRO A 429 -12.50 -27.39 -18.75
C PRO A 429 -13.85 -26.89 -18.26
N PHE A 430 -14.11 -25.61 -18.55
CA PHE A 430 -15.45 -25.04 -18.39
C PHE A 430 -16.45 -25.89 -19.18
N PRO A 431 -17.67 -26.12 -18.66
CA PRO A 431 -18.72 -26.79 -19.42
C PRO A 431 -18.91 -26.08 -20.76
N SER A 432 -18.73 -26.81 -21.87
CA SER A 432 -18.96 -26.30 -23.21
C SER A 432 -20.44 -25.96 -23.37
N GLY A 433 -20.77 -24.69 -23.58
CA GLY A 433 -22.15 -24.22 -23.74
C GLY A 433 -22.65 -23.24 -22.68
N ALA A 434 -21.77 -22.63 -21.88
CA ALA A 434 -22.13 -21.45 -21.06
C ALA A 434 -22.73 -20.38 -21.98
N ASN A 435 -24.05 -20.23 -21.91
CA ASN A 435 -24.80 -19.25 -22.68
C ASN A 435 -25.65 -18.42 -21.71
N ASP A 436 -26.04 -17.22 -22.14
CA ASP A 436 -26.79 -16.31 -21.27
C ASP A 436 -28.25 -16.76 -21.03
N THR A 437 -28.65 -17.93 -21.50
CA THR A 437 -30.03 -18.42 -21.37
C THR A 437 -30.39 -18.67 -19.91
N TRP A 438 -29.55 -19.41 -19.17
CA TRP A 438 -29.79 -19.70 -17.76
C TRP A 438 -29.65 -18.44 -16.90
N ALA A 439 -28.65 -17.62 -17.20
CA ALA A 439 -28.46 -16.33 -16.54
C ALA A 439 -29.70 -15.45 -16.67
N ARG A 440 -30.27 -15.34 -17.88
CA ARG A 440 -31.51 -14.59 -18.14
C ARG A 440 -32.70 -15.14 -17.37
N VAL A 441 -32.88 -16.46 -17.30
CA VAL A 441 -33.96 -17.07 -16.50
C VAL A 441 -33.84 -16.69 -15.02
N HIS A 442 -32.62 -16.73 -14.46
CA HIS A 442 -32.39 -16.33 -13.06
C HIS A 442 -32.61 -14.83 -12.83
N LEU A 443 -32.15 -13.98 -13.76
CA LEU A 443 -32.36 -12.53 -13.69
C LEU A 443 -33.84 -12.15 -13.84
N GLU A 444 -34.59 -12.83 -14.70
CA GLU A 444 -36.05 -12.65 -14.84
C GLU A 444 -36.77 -13.04 -13.55
N ARG A 445 -36.46 -14.21 -12.97
CA ARG A 445 -37.01 -14.65 -11.67
C ARG A 445 -36.67 -13.68 -10.54
N LEU A 446 -35.43 -13.17 -10.52
CA LEU A 446 -35.00 -12.17 -9.56
C LEU A 446 -35.83 -10.89 -9.72
N HIS A 447 -35.94 -10.37 -10.95
CA HIS A 447 -36.73 -9.17 -11.25
C HIS A 447 -38.21 -9.34 -10.86
N THR A 448 -38.81 -10.50 -11.11
CA THR A 448 -40.18 -10.80 -10.64
C THR A 448 -40.28 -10.78 -9.10
N THR A 449 -39.22 -11.21 -8.41
CA THR A 449 -39.20 -11.28 -6.94
C THR A 449 -38.99 -9.91 -6.29
N VAL A 450 -38.06 -9.11 -6.82
CA VAL A 450 -37.66 -7.82 -6.21
C VAL A 450 -38.37 -6.61 -6.81
N GLY A 451 -39.07 -6.79 -7.93
CA GLY A 451 -39.75 -5.70 -8.63
C GLY A 451 -38.81 -4.85 -9.48
N PRO A 452 -39.31 -3.73 -10.04
CA PRO A 452 -38.56 -2.90 -10.96
C PRO A 452 -37.41 -2.16 -10.27
N TYR A 453 -36.32 -1.96 -11.00
CA TYR A 453 -35.19 -1.18 -10.53
C TYR A 453 -35.56 0.30 -10.35
N PRO A 454 -35.24 0.92 -9.20
CA PRO A 454 -35.55 2.32 -8.95
C PRO A 454 -34.60 3.25 -9.71
N GLU A 455 -34.94 3.57 -10.97
CA GLU A 455 -34.19 4.51 -11.82
C GLU A 455 -33.96 5.86 -11.12
N VAL A 456 -34.97 6.33 -10.38
CA VAL A 456 -34.93 7.58 -9.61
C VAL A 456 -35.22 7.30 -8.15
N LEU A 457 -34.26 7.61 -7.27
CA LEU A 457 -34.50 7.71 -5.84
C LEU A 457 -34.89 9.14 -5.46
N ALA A 458 -35.90 9.28 -4.59
CA ALA A 458 -36.25 10.56 -3.99
C ALA A 458 -35.02 11.23 -3.36
N SER A 459 -35.00 12.58 -3.34
CA SER A 459 -33.95 13.30 -2.62
C SER A 459 -33.96 12.89 -1.15
N THR A 460 -32.79 12.48 -0.64
CA THR A 460 -32.60 12.08 0.76
C THR A 460 -32.00 13.20 1.61
N LEU A 461 -31.56 14.29 0.97
CA LEU A 461 -31.15 15.54 1.62
C LEU A 461 -32.39 16.41 1.77
N GLY A 462 -32.89 16.53 2.99
CA GLY A 462 -34.12 17.28 3.27
C GLY A 462 -33.99 18.75 2.85
N SER A 463 -34.84 19.20 1.93
CA SER A 463 -35.28 20.59 1.90
C SER A 463 -36.21 20.79 3.08
N SER A 464 -35.94 21.77 3.92
CA SER A 464 -36.80 22.19 5.03
C SER A 464 -38.10 22.88 4.55
N THR A 465 -38.74 22.39 3.49
CA THR A 465 -39.88 23.05 2.84
C THR A 465 -41.07 22.12 2.51
N ASP A 466 -41.04 20.85 2.93
CA ASP A 466 -42.15 19.92 2.70
C ASP A 466 -43.30 20.05 3.73
N HIS A 467 -43.35 21.14 4.50
CA HIS A 467 -44.52 21.52 5.31
C HIS A 467 -45.28 22.75 4.80
N GLU A 468 -44.88 23.37 3.68
CA GLU A 468 -45.60 24.55 3.14
C GLU A 468 -46.06 24.41 1.68
N ARG A 469 -45.74 23.33 0.97
CA ARG A 469 -46.11 23.15 -0.45
C ARG A 469 -47.46 22.47 -0.71
N ALA A 470 -48.31 22.36 0.30
CA ALA A 470 -49.72 22.02 0.13
C ALA A 470 -50.58 23.29 -0.07
N ALA A 471 -50.08 24.30 -0.79
CA ALA A 471 -50.92 25.37 -1.30
C ALA A 471 -50.25 26.06 -2.50
N VAL A 472 -51.03 26.19 -3.56
CA VAL A 472 -50.86 27.09 -4.71
C VAL A 472 -49.92 26.64 -5.84
N VAL A 473 -50.61 26.12 -6.85
CA VAL A 473 -50.24 26.04 -8.27
C VAL A 473 -49.90 27.42 -8.85
N GLN A 474 -48.82 27.55 -9.63
CA GLN A 474 -48.79 28.04 -11.02
C GLN A 474 -47.36 28.43 -11.47
N ARG A 475 -46.97 27.92 -12.64
CA ARG A 475 -45.82 28.38 -13.44
C ARG A 475 -46.19 29.73 -14.09
N PRO A 476 -45.24 30.64 -14.41
CA PRO A 476 -44.60 30.57 -15.74
C PRO A 476 -43.14 31.06 -15.87
N SER A 477 -42.71 30.93 -17.13
CA SER A 477 -41.45 31.10 -17.88
C SER A 477 -40.56 32.35 -17.73
N VAL A 478 -39.24 32.09 -17.82
CA VAL A 478 -38.22 32.60 -18.78
C VAL A 478 -38.27 34.06 -19.29
N LYS A 479 -37.11 34.74 -19.12
CA LYS A 479 -36.45 35.82 -19.91
C LYS A 479 -36.75 37.30 -19.62
N ALA A 480 -35.67 38.00 -19.20
CA ALA A 480 -34.92 39.03 -19.95
C ALA A 480 -34.72 40.39 -19.25
N ILE A 481 -33.62 41.05 -19.66
CA ILE A 481 -33.28 42.50 -19.59
C ILE A 481 -32.61 42.94 -18.28
N GLU A 482 -31.54 43.75 -18.23
CA GLU A 482 -30.43 44.15 -19.11
C GLU A 482 -29.63 45.23 -18.31
N ARG A 483 -28.40 45.52 -18.75
CA ARG A 483 -27.66 46.81 -18.65
C ARG A 483 -26.94 47.25 -17.36
N ALA A 484 -25.61 47.09 -17.44
CA ALA A 484 -24.59 48.14 -17.68
C ALA A 484 -24.21 49.18 -16.59
N ALA A 485 -22.91 49.09 -16.25
CA ALA A 485 -21.87 50.13 -16.20
C ALA A 485 -21.77 51.11 -15.01
N SER A 486 -20.65 51.03 -14.27
CA SER A 486 -19.60 52.07 -14.20
C SER A 486 -18.42 51.66 -13.30
N GLU A 487 -17.19 52.03 -13.69
CA GLU A 487 -15.93 51.96 -12.89
C GLU A 487 -15.89 53.03 -11.78
N PRO A 488 -14.98 52.93 -10.78
CA PRO A 488 -13.77 53.77 -10.85
C PRO A 488 -12.46 53.23 -10.17
N ASP A 489 -11.34 53.73 -10.71
CA ASP A 489 -10.03 54.14 -10.15
C ASP A 489 -9.12 53.23 -9.29
N GLU A 490 -7.89 53.06 -9.80
CA GLU A 490 -6.68 52.59 -9.11
C GLU A 490 -5.93 53.75 -8.39
N PRO A 491 -5.24 53.48 -7.25
CA PRO A 491 -4.16 54.34 -6.77
C PRO A 491 -2.77 53.71 -6.89
N GLU A 492 -1.78 54.57 -7.20
CA GLU A 492 -0.34 54.31 -7.40
C GLU A 492 0.40 53.69 -6.19
N PRO A 493 1.50 52.94 -6.40
CA PRO A 493 2.40 52.49 -5.34
C PRO A 493 3.65 53.39 -5.19
N THR A 494 4.00 53.74 -3.95
CA THR A 494 5.30 54.33 -3.55
C THR A 494 6.23 53.26 -2.92
N PRO A 495 7.56 53.48 -2.81
CA PRO A 495 8.57 52.48 -3.13
C PRO A 495 9.29 51.87 -1.92
N SER A 496 9.72 50.61 -2.02
CA SER A 496 10.60 49.95 -1.05
C SER A 496 12.06 49.90 -1.51
N ARG A 497 12.98 50.34 -0.63
CA ARG A 497 14.46 50.37 -0.78
C ARG A 497 15.11 48.96 -0.75
N PRO A 498 16.37 48.82 -1.21
CA PRO A 498 16.89 47.63 -1.88
C PRO A 498 17.61 46.62 -0.97
N ALA A 499 17.54 45.34 -1.36
CA ALA A 499 18.41 44.26 -0.90
C ALA A 499 19.60 44.08 -1.89
N PRO A 500 20.74 43.54 -1.44
CA PRO A 500 22.05 43.79 -2.05
C PRO A 500 22.22 43.15 -3.42
N ARG A 501 22.87 43.92 -4.30
CA ARG A 501 23.29 43.59 -5.66
C ARG A 501 24.28 42.42 -5.61
N VAL A 502 23.89 41.26 -6.12
CA VAL A 502 24.84 40.25 -6.63
C VAL A 502 24.86 40.43 -8.13
N GLU A 503 26.03 40.81 -8.67
CA GLU A 503 26.25 41.01 -10.09
C GLU A 503 25.92 39.72 -10.86
N ARG A 504 24.81 39.76 -11.61
CA ARG A 504 24.54 38.77 -12.66
C ARG A 504 25.55 39.02 -13.77
N ALA A 505 26.47 38.08 -13.94
CA ALA A 505 27.22 37.96 -15.18
C ALA A 505 26.20 37.78 -16.33
N ALA A 506 26.37 38.61 -17.36
CA ALA A 506 25.46 38.73 -18.49
C ALA A 506 25.24 37.39 -19.22
N SER A 507 24.01 37.24 -19.69
CA SER A 507 23.46 36.13 -20.48
C SER A 507 24.28 35.79 -21.72
N ALA A 508 24.49 34.49 -21.95
CA ALA A 508 24.59 33.93 -23.29
C ALA A 508 23.19 33.44 -23.72
N PRO A 509 22.83 33.53 -25.02
CA PRO A 509 21.50 33.21 -25.51
C PRO A 509 21.22 31.70 -25.40
N ALA A 510 19.95 31.35 -25.15
CA ALA A 510 19.47 29.98 -25.13
C ALA A 510 19.66 29.34 -26.51
N SER A 511 20.63 28.43 -26.63
CA SER A 511 20.89 27.63 -27.82
C SER A 511 20.74 26.15 -27.47
N THR A 512 19.69 25.52 -28.03
CA THR A 512 19.39 24.06 -28.00
C THR A 512 19.13 23.48 -26.59
N PRO A 513 18.28 22.46 -26.37
CA PRO A 513 18.29 21.70 -25.12
C PRO A 513 19.56 20.85 -25.11
N GLU A 514 20.71 21.50 -24.92
CA GLU A 514 21.99 20.83 -24.81
C GLU A 514 21.95 19.87 -23.61
N ILE A 515 22.41 18.64 -23.88
CA ILE A 515 22.64 17.55 -22.95
C ILE A 515 23.17 18.09 -21.63
N SER A 516 22.53 17.73 -20.50
CA SER A 516 22.91 18.21 -19.18
C SER A 516 24.42 18.08 -18.96
N PRO A 517 25.12 19.15 -18.48
CA PRO A 517 26.56 19.12 -18.25
C PRO A 517 27.03 17.95 -17.38
N VAL A 518 26.16 17.46 -16.49
CA VAL A 518 26.40 16.31 -15.63
C VAL A 518 26.64 15.03 -16.41
N LEU A 519 25.93 14.82 -17.52
CA LEU A 519 26.09 13.65 -18.38
C LEU A 519 27.43 13.61 -19.11
N ARG A 520 28.24 14.69 -19.03
CA ARG A 520 29.62 14.67 -19.53
C ARG A 520 30.55 13.87 -18.62
N VAL A 521 30.24 13.79 -17.33
CA VAL A 521 31.06 13.17 -16.28
C VAL A 521 30.46 11.89 -15.70
N VAL A 522 29.15 11.68 -15.85
CA VAL A 522 28.45 10.47 -15.37
C VAL A 522 28.02 9.53 -16.49
N GLY A 523 27.95 8.23 -16.20
CA GLY A 523 27.34 7.23 -17.09
C GLY A 523 28.13 6.98 -18.37
N ARG A 524 29.47 7.06 -18.31
CA ARG A 524 30.38 6.78 -19.42
C ARG A 524 30.65 5.28 -19.56
N GLU A 525 30.93 4.82 -20.77
CA GLU A 525 31.34 3.43 -20.97
C GLU A 525 32.64 3.13 -20.22
N PRO A 526 32.74 1.98 -19.55
CA PRO A 526 33.95 1.59 -18.86
C PRO A 526 35.12 1.47 -19.86
N TYR A 527 36.27 2.06 -19.52
CA TYR A 527 37.46 2.08 -20.38
C TYR A 527 38.11 0.70 -20.57
N ASP A 528 37.75 -0.29 -19.73
CA ASP A 528 38.18 -1.68 -19.83
C ASP A 528 36.95 -2.58 -19.77
N ALA A 529 36.67 -3.30 -20.86
CA ALA A 529 35.78 -4.46 -20.84
C ALA A 529 36.42 -5.54 -19.96
N ASP A 530 35.66 -6.06 -18.99
CA ASP A 530 35.90 -7.30 -18.25
C ASP A 530 37.37 -7.69 -18.04
N ARG A 531 38.01 -7.08 -17.03
CA ARG A 531 39.00 -7.83 -16.26
C ARG A 531 38.29 -8.43 -15.06
N GLU A 532 38.06 -9.74 -15.11
CA GLU A 532 37.85 -10.56 -13.92
C GLU A 532 38.86 -10.14 -12.86
N ARG A 533 38.36 -9.51 -11.79
CA ARG A 533 39.20 -9.14 -10.66
C ARG A 533 39.41 -10.38 -9.80
N PRO A 534 40.63 -10.55 -9.25
CA PRO A 534 40.91 -11.67 -8.36
C PRO A 534 39.97 -11.64 -7.17
N THR A 535 39.60 -12.83 -6.68
CA THR A 535 38.85 -13.06 -5.44
C THR A 535 39.67 -12.58 -4.24
N GLU A 536 39.71 -11.27 -4.03
CA GLU A 536 40.15 -10.69 -2.77
C GLU A 536 39.11 -10.99 -1.69
N PRO A 537 39.54 -11.25 -0.44
CA PRO A 537 38.62 -11.46 0.66
C PRO A 537 37.69 -10.23 0.81
N ALA A 538 36.41 -10.49 1.11
CA ALA A 538 35.41 -9.44 1.28
C ALA A 538 35.93 -8.34 2.23
N PRO A 539 35.89 -7.06 1.82
CA PRO A 539 36.31 -5.96 2.68
C PRO A 539 35.59 -6.02 4.02
N GLN A 540 36.29 -5.66 5.12
CA GLN A 540 35.70 -5.67 6.46
C GLN A 540 34.40 -4.84 6.54
N ALA A 541 34.30 -3.79 5.74
CA ALA A 541 33.11 -2.97 5.57
C ALA A 541 31.90 -3.75 5.04
N LEU A 542 32.11 -4.72 4.15
CA LEU A 542 31.05 -5.59 3.59
C LEU A 542 30.62 -6.64 4.62
N ALA A 543 31.56 -7.16 5.43
CA ALA A 543 31.22 -8.07 6.54
C ALA A 543 30.37 -7.38 7.62
N GLU A 544 30.58 -6.07 7.85
CA GLU A 544 29.76 -5.27 8.76
C GLU A 544 28.30 -5.17 8.30
N LEU A 545 28.01 -5.19 6.99
CA LEU A 545 26.64 -5.21 6.47
C LEU A 545 25.90 -6.50 6.87
N ALA A 546 26.56 -7.66 6.79
CA ALA A 546 25.97 -8.92 7.24
C ALA A 546 25.62 -8.92 8.74
N PHE A 547 26.37 -8.17 9.55
CA PHE A 547 26.02 -7.93 10.94
C PHE A 547 24.81 -6.99 11.07
N ILE A 548 24.78 -5.90 10.29
CA ILE A 548 23.68 -4.93 10.28
C ILE A 548 22.35 -5.60 9.89
N ASP A 549 22.35 -6.48 8.89
CA ASP A 549 21.19 -7.27 8.44
C ASP A 549 20.55 -8.11 9.56
N ARG A 550 21.33 -8.52 10.56
CA ARG A 550 20.85 -9.33 11.68
C ARG A 550 20.19 -8.49 12.77
N ILE A 551 20.31 -7.17 12.77
CA ILE A 551 19.72 -6.31 13.81
C ILE A 551 18.19 -6.38 13.73
N ASN A 552 17.55 -6.86 14.80
CA ASN A 552 16.10 -7.05 14.85
C ASN A 552 15.43 -6.38 16.07
N GLU A 553 16.21 -5.88 17.03
CA GLU A 553 15.70 -5.21 18.23
C GLU A 553 16.58 -4.00 18.58
N VAL A 554 15.97 -2.90 19.03
CA VAL A 554 16.66 -1.72 19.59
C VAL A 554 15.98 -1.32 20.90
N LYS A 555 16.73 -1.34 21.99
CA LYS A 555 16.25 -0.94 23.32
C LYS A 555 16.16 0.59 23.45
N PRO A 556 15.36 1.12 24.40
CA PRO A 556 15.29 2.56 24.64
C PRO A 556 16.68 3.19 24.86
N PRO A 557 16.95 4.38 24.30
CA PRO A 557 18.24 5.03 24.43
C PRO A 557 18.44 5.56 25.86
N GLU A 558 19.55 5.17 26.47
CA GLU A 558 20.01 5.67 27.77
C GLU A 558 20.98 6.85 27.55
N HIS A 559 20.93 7.88 28.39
CA HIS A 559 21.90 8.97 28.38
C HIS A 559 22.15 9.49 29.80
N LYS A 560 23.31 10.10 30.01
CA LYS A 560 23.64 10.79 31.27
C LYS A 560 22.97 12.18 31.30
N PRO A 561 22.70 12.72 32.50
CA PRO A 561 22.22 14.09 32.62
C PRO A 561 23.24 15.08 32.00
N PRO A 562 22.78 16.23 31.48
CA PRO A 562 23.67 17.27 30.98
C PRO A 562 24.73 17.67 32.01
N SER A 563 25.99 17.69 31.60
CA SER A 563 27.10 18.15 32.45
C SER A 563 26.99 19.65 32.73
N GLU A 564 27.14 20.07 33.99
CA GLU A 564 27.16 21.49 34.38
C GLU A 564 28.28 22.26 33.66
N HIS A 565 29.43 21.60 33.49
CA HIS A 565 30.58 22.14 32.76
C HIS A 565 30.90 21.22 31.58
N LEU A 566 30.81 21.76 30.37
CA LEU A 566 31.15 21.01 29.15
C LEU A 566 32.68 20.86 29.04
N PRO A 567 33.17 19.66 28.69
CA PRO A 567 34.58 19.50 28.40
C PRO A 567 34.93 20.25 27.12
N ARG A 568 36.21 20.57 26.90
CA ARG A 568 36.65 21.10 25.61
C ARG A 568 36.29 20.09 24.49
N LEU A 569 35.47 20.55 23.55
CA LEU A 569 35.08 19.80 22.36
C LEU A 569 36.00 20.19 21.19
N TYR A 570 36.43 19.19 20.44
CA TYR A 570 37.28 19.32 19.26
C TYR A 570 36.45 19.15 17.98
N GLU A 571 37.05 19.46 16.83
CA GLU A 571 36.44 19.27 15.50
C GLU A 571 35.78 17.90 15.32
N ALA A 572 36.49 16.83 15.70
CA ALA A 572 35.97 15.46 15.63
C ALA A 572 34.72 15.25 16.51
N ASP A 573 34.63 15.92 17.67
CA ASP A 573 33.45 15.81 18.54
C ASP A 573 32.23 16.43 17.86
N TYR A 574 32.39 17.61 17.25
CA TYR A 574 31.33 18.28 16.52
C TYR A 574 30.94 17.54 15.24
N ALA A 575 31.90 16.92 14.53
CA ALA A 575 31.64 16.07 13.38
C ALA A 575 30.77 14.86 13.76
N ILE A 576 31.03 14.24 14.92
CA ILE A 576 30.19 13.15 15.45
C ILE A 576 28.77 13.65 15.74
N LEU A 577 28.62 14.81 16.41
CA LEU A 577 27.30 15.35 16.76
C LEU A 577 26.50 15.71 15.49
N ALA A 578 27.13 16.34 14.50
CA ALA A 578 26.51 16.67 13.22
C ALA A 578 26.11 15.41 12.43
N LEU A 579 26.96 14.38 12.42
CA LEU A 579 26.63 13.09 11.80
C LEU A 579 25.41 12.45 12.46
N LEU A 580 25.35 12.42 13.79
CA LEU A 580 24.23 11.84 14.53
C LEU A 580 22.93 12.64 14.35
N ASP A 581 22.97 13.97 14.24
CA ASP A 581 21.81 14.76 13.82
C ASP A 581 21.35 14.35 12.42
N ARG A 582 22.29 14.02 11.53
CA ARG A 582 21.97 13.69 10.14
C ARG A 582 21.32 12.32 9.96
N VAL A 583 21.83 11.30 10.63
CA VAL A 583 21.40 9.89 10.43
C VAL A 583 20.49 9.35 11.52
N GLY A 584 20.64 9.88 12.75
CA GLY A 584 19.78 9.61 13.89
C GLY A 584 20.37 8.58 14.83
N VAL A 585 20.68 7.42 14.27
CA VAL A 585 21.39 6.35 14.98
C VAL A 585 22.54 5.83 14.12
N ALA A 586 23.67 5.54 14.74
CA ALA A 586 24.81 4.94 14.05
C ALA A 586 25.60 4.00 14.97
N LEU A 587 26.23 2.99 14.37
CA LEU A 587 27.19 2.12 15.06
C LEU A 587 28.51 2.86 15.30
N PRO A 588 29.23 2.58 16.41
CA PRO A 588 30.53 3.21 16.70
C PRO A 588 31.56 3.07 15.57
N SER A 589 31.54 1.96 14.84
CA SER A 589 32.37 1.69 13.68
C SER A 589 32.08 2.62 12.50
N LEU A 590 30.80 2.80 12.13
CA LEU A 590 30.37 3.75 11.10
C LEU A 590 30.71 5.20 11.49
N ILE A 591 30.50 5.57 12.76
CA ILE A 591 30.90 6.89 13.27
C ILE A 591 32.41 7.10 13.13
N GLY A 592 33.20 6.07 13.47
CA GLY A 592 34.65 6.08 13.30
C GLY A 592 35.05 6.32 11.86
N ARG A 593 34.47 5.57 10.90
CA ARG A 593 34.79 5.72 9.48
C ARG A 593 34.37 7.08 8.91
N ALA A 594 33.23 7.61 9.33
CA ALA A 594 32.70 8.89 8.82
C ALA A 594 33.36 10.13 9.43
N ALA A 595 33.49 10.19 10.77
CA ALA A 595 33.91 11.39 11.47
C ALA A 595 35.38 11.36 11.96
N MET A 596 36.01 10.18 11.95
CA MET A 596 37.37 9.97 12.44
C MET A 596 38.14 8.98 11.55
N PRO A 597 38.20 9.19 10.22
CA PRO A 597 38.83 8.25 9.30
C PRO A 597 40.30 7.97 9.69
N GLY A 598 40.71 6.70 9.60
CA GLY A 598 42.06 6.25 9.96
C GLY A 598 42.37 6.15 11.46
N ARG A 599 41.42 6.47 12.36
CA ARG A 599 41.63 6.33 13.81
C ARG A 599 41.34 4.92 14.32
N GLU A 600 42.14 4.46 15.27
CA GLU A 600 41.94 3.14 15.89
C GLU A 600 40.58 3.04 16.61
N PRO A 601 39.93 1.86 16.60
CA PRO A 601 38.64 1.65 17.27
C PRO A 601 38.63 2.02 18.75
N LYS A 602 39.77 1.85 19.45
CA LYS A 602 39.93 2.24 20.86
C LYS A 602 39.80 3.75 21.06
N SER A 603 40.37 4.54 20.15
CA SER A 603 40.30 6.01 20.17
C SER A 603 38.87 6.50 19.91
N VAL A 604 38.17 5.87 18.98
CA VAL A 604 36.75 6.18 18.70
C VAL A 604 35.88 5.88 19.91
N ARG A 605 36.02 4.69 20.53
CA ARG A 605 35.29 4.32 21.75
C ARG A 605 35.57 5.27 22.91
N HIS A 606 36.83 5.69 23.10
CA HIS A 606 37.19 6.63 24.16
C HIS A 606 36.48 7.99 23.96
N ARG A 607 36.45 8.49 22.73
CA ARG A 607 35.75 9.74 22.40
C ARG A 607 34.23 9.62 22.55
N LEU A 608 33.63 8.52 22.09
CA LEU A 608 32.20 8.25 22.29
C LEU A 608 31.83 8.06 23.77
N ASN A 609 32.73 7.51 24.60
CA ASN A 609 32.54 7.44 26.05
C ASN A 609 32.55 8.85 26.65
N LYS A 610 33.51 9.70 26.27
CA LYS A 610 33.55 11.11 26.71
C LYS A 610 32.24 11.84 26.37
N LEU A 611 31.76 11.74 25.13
CA LEU A 611 30.51 12.40 24.73
C LEU A 611 29.30 11.87 25.51
N TYR A 612 29.26 10.56 25.79
CA TYR A 612 28.18 9.94 26.56
C TYR A 612 28.18 10.36 28.03
N GLU A 613 29.35 10.37 28.69
CA GLU A 613 29.47 10.75 30.10
C GLU A 613 29.07 12.20 30.36
N HIS A 614 29.26 13.10 29.38
CA HIS A 614 28.83 14.49 29.48
C HIS A 614 27.39 14.74 28.97
N GLY A 615 26.63 13.68 28.69
CA GLY A 615 25.22 13.77 28.28
C GLY A 615 25.01 14.34 26.88
N LEU A 616 26.03 14.35 26.01
CA LEU A 616 25.92 14.88 24.64
C LEU A 616 25.32 13.86 23.67
N ILE A 617 25.53 12.56 23.93
CA ILE A 617 24.96 11.46 23.13
C ILE A 617 24.29 10.42 24.01
N ALA A 618 23.34 9.69 23.45
CA ALA A 618 22.65 8.56 24.07
C ALA A 618 23.10 7.23 23.45
N ARG A 619 22.88 6.12 24.17
CA ARG A 619 23.21 4.75 23.74
C ARG A 619 22.00 3.85 23.85
N ALA A 620 21.71 3.14 22.77
CA ALA A 620 20.67 2.11 22.72
C ALA A 620 21.33 0.74 22.51
N ALA A 621 21.00 -0.23 23.36
CA ALA A 621 21.42 -1.61 23.16
C ALA A 621 20.65 -2.24 21.98
N ILE A 622 21.27 -3.16 21.26
CA ILE A 622 20.65 -3.86 20.13
C ILE A 622 20.52 -5.36 20.40
N GLY A 623 19.50 -5.97 19.80
CA GLY A 623 19.37 -7.40 19.63
C GLY A 623 19.62 -7.79 18.17
N ILE A 624 20.13 -9.00 17.96
CA ILE A 624 20.35 -9.59 16.63
C ILE A 624 19.64 -10.95 16.51
N SER A 625 19.20 -11.28 15.31
CA SER A 625 18.75 -12.63 14.94
C SER A 625 19.90 -13.63 14.95
N ASP A 626 19.58 -14.88 15.30
CA ASP A 626 20.53 -16.00 15.31
C ASP A 626 21.79 -15.73 16.13
N ARG A 627 21.63 -15.19 17.34
CA ARG A 627 22.75 -14.89 18.24
C ARG A 627 23.45 -16.17 18.67
N THR A 628 24.76 -16.22 18.44
CA THR A 628 25.65 -17.32 18.83
C THR A 628 26.64 -16.87 19.90
N ALA A 629 27.33 -17.83 20.54
CA ALA A 629 28.41 -17.51 21.47
C ALA A 629 29.59 -16.77 20.79
N ALA A 630 29.74 -16.90 19.47
CA ALA A 630 30.79 -16.23 18.69
C ALA A 630 30.54 -14.71 18.51
N ASP A 631 29.30 -14.23 18.67
CA ASP A 631 28.95 -12.81 18.50
C ASP A 631 29.40 -11.92 19.68
N GLY A 632 29.79 -12.52 20.81
CA GLY A 632 30.31 -11.80 21.96
C GLY A 632 29.36 -10.71 22.51
N ARG A 633 29.96 -9.59 22.94
CA ARG A 633 29.23 -8.42 23.45
C ARG A 633 28.87 -7.50 22.28
N LEU A 634 27.57 -7.33 22.06
CA LEU A 634 27.04 -6.47 21.00
C LEU A 634 27.36 -4.99 21.25
N PRO A 635 27.66 -4.21 20.19
CA PRO A 635 27.81 -2.76 20.30
C PRO A 635 26.47 -2.08 20.61
N SER A 636 26.52 -0.85 21.10
CA SER A 636 25.32 -0.01 21.26
C SER A 636 25.25 1.02 20.14
N LEU A 637 24.04 1.29 19.64
CA LEU A 637 23.79 2.40 18.73
C LEU A 637 23.95 3.72 19.47
N CYS A 638 24.61 4.69 18.86
CA CYS A 638 24.71 6.05 19.39
C CYS A 638 23.68 6.95 18.71
N SER A 639 23.06 7.85 19.48
CA SER A 639 22.16 8.90 18.97
C SER A 639 22.48 10.24 19.64
N LEU A 640 22.08 11.34 18.99
CA LEU A 640 22.24 12.68 19.55
C LEU A 640 21.26 12.90 20.71
N THR A 641 21.64 13.71 21.69
CA THR A 641 20.71 14.23 22.73
C THR A 641 20.35 15.68 22.46
N ARG A 642 19.31 16.20 23.12
CA ARG A 642 18.95 17.63 23.05
C ARG A 642 20.14 18.51 23.43
N PHE A 643 20.82 18.16 24.52
CA PHE A 643 21.98 18.90 25.00
C PHE A 643 23.15 18.85 24.01
N GLY A 644 23.39 17.70 23.38
CA GLY A 644 24.37 17.56 22.29
C GLY A 644 24.06 18.45 21.09
N MET A 645 22.78 18.53 20.69
CA MET A 645 22.35 19.40 19.60
C MET A 645 22.59 20.87 19.92
N GLU A 646 22.18 21.32 21.11
CA GLU A 646 22.37 22.70 21.58
C GLU A 646 23.87 23.06 21.68
N ALA A 647 24.72 22.13 22.12
CA ALA A 647 26.17 22.32 22.16
C ALA A 647 26.76 22.50 20.75
N ALA A 648 26.32 21.71 19.77
CA ALA A 648 26.76 21.82 18.39
C ALA A 648 26.25 23.09 17.68
N GLN A 649 25.08 23.60 18.07
CA GLN A 649 24.52 24.88 17.58
C GLN A 649 25.26 26.11 18.13
N LYS A 650 25.82 26.03 19.34
CA LYS A 650 26.58 27.13 19.98
C LYS A 650 28.00 27.30 19.42
N ARG A 651 28.52 26.34 18.66
CA ARG A 651 29.83 26.43 18.01
C ARG A 651 29.82 27.57 16.97
N LEU A 652 30.97 28.22 16.77
CA LEU A 652 31.19 29.11 15.62
C LEU A 652 32.29 28.56 14.69
N PRO A 653 31.99 28.28 13.40
CA PRO A 653 30.65 28.20 12.83
C PRO A 653 29.83 27.05 13.43
N PRO A 654 28.48 27.13 13.40
CA PRO A 654 27.63 26.10 13.99
C PRO A 654 27.79 24.78 13.25
N ALA A 655 27.98 23.69 14.00
CA ALA A 655 28.06 22.34 13.42
C ALA A 655 26.68 21.78 13.06
N ILE A 656 25.63 22.25 13.76
CA ILE A 656 24.22 21.97 13.45
C ILE A 656 23.52 23.31 13.28
N HIS A 657 22.65 23.43 12.27
CA HIS A 657 21.97 24.68 11.97
C HIS A 657 21.18 25.22 13.18
N PRO A 658 21.27 26.52 13.52
CA PRO A 658 20.61 27.07 14.73
C PRO A 658 19.08 26.94 14.73
N GLN A 659 18.44 26.96 13.56
CA GLN A 659 16.98 26.76 13.43
C GLN A 659 16.55 25.29 13.48
N ARG A 660 17.48 24.35 13.65
CA ARG A 660 17.16 22.92 13.78
C ARG A 660 16.45 22.70 15.11
N GLU A 661 15.18 22.31 15.04
CA GLU A 661 14.37 21.98 16.22
C GLU A 661 14.64 20.55 16.70
N TRP A 662 14.65 20.36 18.03
CA TRP A 662 14.69 19.05 18.65
C TRP A 662 13.33 18.35 18.54
N ARG A 663 13.31 17.08 18.10
CA ARG A 663 12.09 16.27 18.02
C ARG A 663 12.23 15.03 18.89
N GLN A 664 11.49 14.97 20.01
CA GLN A 664 11.68 13.99 21.09
C GLN A 664 11.12 12.58 20.80
N GLY A 665 10.80 12.25 19.54
CA GLY A 665 10.04 11.04 19.17
C GLY A 665 10.68 10.15 18.09
N GLU A 666 11.94 10.37 17.71
CA GLU A 666 12.59 9.57 16.65
C GLU A 666 13.17 8.23 17.17
N GLN A 667 12.43 7.50 18.01
CA GLN A 667 12.72 6.07 18.25
C GLN A 667 12.36 5.31 16.98
N ARG A 668 13.36 5.04 16.15
CA ARG A 668 13.19 4.23 14.94
C ARG A 668 12.78 2.81 15.34
N ARG A 669 11.73 2.29 14.69
CA ARG A 669 11.36 0.87 14.78
C ARG A 669 12.60 0.05 14.41
N ALA A 670 12.90 -1.01 15.15
CA ALA A 670 14.09 -1.84 14.90
C ALA A 670 14.22 -2.28 13.43
N ALA A 671 13.08 -2.47 12.74
CA ALA A 671 13.01 -2.82 11.33
C ALA A 671 13.58 -1.79 10.34
N SER A 672 13.63 -0.49 10.65
CA SER A 672 14.20 0.51 9.73
C SER A 672 15.70 0.73 9.91
N VAL A 673 16.24 0.31 11.07
CA VAL A 673 17.63 0.59 11.44
C VAL A 673 18.64 -0.05 10.49
N PRO A 674 18.49 -1.32 10.06
CA PRO A 674 19.37 -1.89 9.04
C PRO A 674 19.45 -1.02 7.79
N HIS A 675 18.30 -0.64 7.22
CA HIS A 675 18.22 0.20 6.02
C HIS A 675 18.99 1.52 6.17
N ASP A 676 18.80 2.22 7.28
CA ASP A 676 19.48 3.49 7.56
C ASP A 676 21.00 3.32 7.71
N LEU A 677 21.44 2.23 8.35
CA LEU A 677 22.85 1.92 8.54
C LEU A 677 23.52 1.50 7.23
N HIS A 678 22.82 0.78 6.35
CA HIS A 678 23.27 0.52 4.98
C HIS A 678 23.44 1.82 4.20
N ALA A 679 22.45 2.72 4.24
CA ALA A 679 22.56 4.03 3.58
C ALA A 679 23.77 4.84 4.09
N LEU A 680 23.97 4.90 5.41
CA LEU A 680 25.15 5.55 5.98
C LEU A 680 26.45 4.85 5.54
N SER A 681 26.51 3.52 5.59
CA SER A 681 27.69 2.75 5.17
C SER A 681 28.02 2.98 3.70
N TRP A 682 27.01 3.00 2.84
CA TRP A 682 27.16 3.28 1.41
C TRP A 682 27.67 4.71 1.16
N ALA A 683 27.12 5.71 1.86
CA ALA A 683 27.59 7.09 1.75
C ALA A 683 29.06 7.24 2.15
N ILE A 684 29.49 6.58 3.24
CA ILE A 684 30.88 6.56 3.71
C ILE A 684 31.79 5.97 2.64
N GLU A 685 31.41 4.82 2.09
CA GLU A 685 32.22 4.15 1.07
C GLU A 685 32.26 4.93 -0.24
N LEU A 686 31.16 5.57 -0.66
CA LEU A 686 31.21 6.46 -1.81
C LEU A 686 32.23 7.58 -1.61
N HIS A 687 32.20 8.28 -0.46
CA HIS A 687 33.18 9.34 -0.15
C HIS A 687 34.61 8.82 -0.21
N ARG A 688 34.86 7.60 0.28
CA ARG A 688 36.18 6.96 0.20
C ARG A 688 36.60 6.68 -1.24
N VAL A 689 35.68 6.29 -2.12
CA VAL A 689 35.96 5.94 -3.51
C VAL A 689 36.11 7.16 -4.40
N VAL A 690 35.30 8.20 -4.21
CA VAL A 690 35.32 9.41 -5.06
C VAL A 690 36.25 10.51 -4.54
N GLY A 691 36.75 10.38 -3.31
CA GLY A 691 37.70 11.30 -2.70
C GLY A 691 37.16 12.73 -2.62
N ASP A 692 37.99 13.69 -3.05
CA ASP A 692 37.72 15.14 -2.99
C ASP A 692 36.54 15.59 -3.87
N LEU A 693 35.97 14.70 -4.69
CA LEU A 693 34.73 14.97 -5.40
C LEU A 693 33.52 15.04 -4.46
N ALA A 694 33.52 14.28 -3.37
CA ALA A 694 32.42 14.30 -2.41
C ALA A 694 32.57 15.48 -1.45
N THR A 695 31.49 16.24 -1.27
CA THR A 695 31.45 17.30 -0.27
C THR A 695 30.76 16.83 1.00
N ASP A 696 31.07 17.46 2.13
CA ASP A 696 30.36 17.22 3.39
C ASP A 696 28.88 17.68 3.36
N TYR A 697 28.42 18.26 2.23
CA TYR A 697 27.08 18.77 2.03
C TYR A 697 26.12 17.69 1.55
N TRP A 698 25.95 16.65 2.37
CA TRP A 698 24.97 15.59 2.13
C TRP A 698 23.86 15.57 3.19
N ARG A 699 22.73 14.99 2.82
CA ARG A 699 21.46 15.05 3.55
C ARG A 699 20.74 13.72 3.52
N THR A 700 19.84 13.57 4.48
CA THR A 700 18.82 12.52 4.53
C THR A 700 17.44 13.19 4.57
N PRO A 701 16.34 12.44 4.38
CA PRO A 701 14.98 12.94 4.54
C PRO A 701 14.66 13.48 5.94
N ARG A 702 15.58 13.42 6.90
CA ARG A 702 15.38 14.06 8.22
C ARG A 702 15.46 15.57 8.16
N TYR A 703 16.11 16.13 7.13
CA TYR A 703 16.08 17.56 6.86
C TYR A 703 15.06 17.89 5.78
N ALA A 704 14.41 19.05 5.92
CA ALA A 704 13.60 19.62 4.84
C ALA A 704 14.40 19.80 3.55
N THR A 705 15.71 20.07 3.64
CA THR A 705 16.60 20.20 2.49
C THR A 705 16.97 18.86 1.84
N GLY A 706 16.71 17.73 2.49
CA GLY A 706 16.83 16.38 1.94
C GLY A 706 15.51 15.80 1.44
N ARG A 707 14.45 16.63 1.35
CA ARG A 707 13.17 16.32 0.70
C ARG A 707 12.94 17.36 -0.39
N TYR A 708 12.35 16.92 -1.50
CA TYR A 708 12.13 17.77 -2.65
C TYR A 708 10.61 17.82 -2.94
N PRO A 709 9.87 18.76 -2.33
CA PRO A 709 8.46 18.94 -2.61
C PRO A 709 8.25 19.59 -3.98
N VAL A 710 7.11 19.27 -4.60
CA VAL A 710 6.69 19.91 -5.85
C VAL A 710 6.56 21.43 -5.63
N PRO A 711 7.22 22.27 -6.44
CA PRO A 711 7.14 23.72 -6.33
C PRO A 711 5.69 24.22 -6.32
N GLN A 712 5.42 25.26 -5.55
CA GLN A 712 4.11 25.88 -5.47
C GLN A 712 4.12 27.20 -6.25
N ILE A 713 3.15 27.42 -7.12
CA ILE A 713 2.93 28.65 -7.87
C ILE A 713 1.73 29.39 -7.27
N GLY A 714 1.69 30.72 -7.44
CA GLY A 714 0.60 31.57 -6.98
C GLY A 714 0.77 32.09 -5.55
N ASN A 715 -0.05 33.08 -5.20
CA ASN A 715 0.00 33.76 -3.91
C ASN A 715 -1.29 33.53 -3.11
N GLY A 716 -1.16 33.39 -1.78
CA GLY A 716 -2.29 33.27 -0.86
C GLY A 716 -3.22 32.09 -1.19
N HIS A 717 -4.51 32.38 -1.38
CA HIS A 717 -5.53 31.38 -1.72
C HIS A 717 -5.41 30.79 -3.13
N LYS A 718 -4.59 31.38 -4.01
CA LYS A 718 -4.31 30.85 -5.36
C LYS A 718 -3.06 29.95 -5.41
N ARG A 719 -2.53 29.55 -4.25
CA ARG A 719 -1.33 28.70 -4.19
C ARG A 719 -1.68 27.26 -4.55
N HIS A 720 -1.05 26.72 -5.60
CA HIS A 720 -1.19 25.32 -6.01
C HIS A 720 0.16 24.74 -6.47
N PRO A 721 0.32 23.40 -6.51
CA PRO A 721 1.49 22.76 -7.09
C PRO A 721 1.62 23.12 -8.58
N ILE A 722 2.85 23.34 -9.06
CA ILE A 722 3.15 23.50 -10.48
C ILE A 722 2.65 22.29 -11.27
N THR A 723 2.05 22.52 -12.43
CA THR A 723 1.61 21.47 -13.36
C THR A 723 2.51 21.40 -14.60
N VAL A 724 2.39 20.34 -15.41
CA VAL A 724 3.17 20.18 -16.66
C VAL A 724 2.97 21.37 -17.61
N ALA A 725 1.75 21.91 -17.69
CA ALA A 725 1.40 23.04 -18.55
C ALA A 725 2.05 24.38 -18.11
N GLU A 726 2.54 24.44 -16.87
CA GLU A 726 3.11 25.64 -16.26
C GLU A 726 4.63 25.55 -16.11
N LEU A 727 5.23 24.46 -16.61
CA LEU A 727 6.68 24.33 -16.70
C LEU A 727 7.22 25.30 -17.75
N ASP A 728 8.37 25.89 -17.44
CA ASP A 728 9.10 26.71 -18.40
C ASP A 728 9.65 25.80 -19.51
N VAL A 729 9.29 26.10 -20.75
CA VAL A 729 9.64 25.32 -21.93
C VAL A 729 10.25 26.27 -22.95
N ALA A 730 11.42 25.89 -23.48
CA ALA A 730 12.06 26.65 -24.55
C ALA A 730 11.11 26.79 -25.75
N GLU A 731 11.15 27.94 -26.43
CA GLU A 731 10.28 28.21 -27.57
C GLU A 731 10.34 27.07 -28.60
N GLY A 732 9.16 26.57 -29.01
CA GLY A 732 9.04 25.43 -29.92
C GLY A 732 9.32 24.06 -29.32
N HIS A 733 9.39 23.89 -27.99
CA HIS A 733 9.51 22.58 -27.34
C HIS A 733 8.22 22.17 -26.61
N ALA A 734 8.09 20.88 -26.28
CA ALA A 734 6.98 20.37 -25.47
C ALA A 734 7.41 19.17 -24.62
N TYR A 735 6.60 18.88 -23.59
CA TYR A 735 6.69 17.66 -22.77
C TYR A 735 5.70 16.61 -23.26
N LEU A 736 6.08 15.34 -23.25
CA LEU A 736 5.19 14.19 -23.51
C LEU A 736 5.38 13.10 -22.45
N ASP A 737 4.30 12.37 -22.18
CA ASP A 737 4.26 11.20 -21.31
C ASP A 737 4.83 11.43 -19.89
N VAL A 738 4.80 12.67 -19.40
CA VAL A 738 5.29 13.01 -18.06
C VAL A 738 4.29 12.54 -17.00
N PRO A 739 4.69 11.70 -16.03
CA PRO A 739 3.80 11.24 -14.97
C PRO A 739 3.38 12.37 -14.00
N GLU A 740 2.47 12.04 -13.07
CA GLU A 740 2.00 12.95 -12.02
C GLU A 740 3.14 13.41 -11.09
N PHE A 741 3.15 14.70 -10.74
CA PHE A 741 4.19 15.28 -9.88
C PHE A 741 3.98 14.91 -8.41
N ARG A 742 5.03 14.39 -7.76
CA ARG A 742 5.02 13.97 -6.35
C ARG A 742 6.28 14.42 -5.64
N GLU A 743 6.22 14.57 -4.32
CA GLU A 743 7.39 14.87 -3.48
C GLU A 743 8.41 13.72 -3.56
N ILE A 744 9.69 14.06 -3.76
CA ILE A 744 10.80 13.09 -3.80
C ILE A 744 11.53 13.07 -2.45
N LYS A 745 11.78 11.87 -1.94
CA LYS A 745 12.41 11.61 -0.63
C LYS A 745 13.50 10.55 -0.77
N PRO A 746 14.67 10.89 -1.34
CA PRO A 746 15.76 9.93 -1.49
C PRO A 746 16.30 9.55 -0.12
N ASP A 747 16.77 8.32 0.06
CA ASP A 747 17.44 7.90 1.29
C ASP A 747 18.66 8.77 1.59
N LEU A 748 19.40 9.16 0.53
CA LEU A 748 20.54 10.07 0.60
C LEU A 748 20.51 11.10 -0.54
N SER A 749 20.88 12.33 -0.22
CA SER A 749 21.23 13.35 -1.20
C SER A 749 22.67 13.78 -0.97
N LEU A 750 23.56 13.49 -1.92
CA LEU A 750 25.01 13.74 -1.80
C LEU A 750 25.41 14.81 -2.81
N GLU A 751 26.01 15.92 -2.38
CA GLU A 751 26.56 16.91 -3.30
C GLU A 751 27.95 16.47 -3.77
N LEU A 752 28.14 16.44 -5.09
CA LEU A 752 29.42 16.17 -5.72
C LEU A 752 29.91 17.42 -6.44
N ARG A 753 31.19 17.72 -6.29
CA ARG A 753 31.87 18.83 -6.95
C ARG A 753 32.99 18.28 -7.81
N VAL A 754 32.95 18.57 -9.10
CA VAL A 754 34.02 18.23 -10.06
C VAL A 754 34.86 19.49 -10.31
N PRO A 755 36.06 19.62 -9.70
CA PRO A 755 36.85 20.86 -9.75
C PRO A 755 37.26 21.24 -11.18
N SER A 756 37.63 20.24 -12.00
CA SER A 756 38.12 20.43 -13.37
C SER A 756 37.12 21.12 -14.30
N THR A 757 35.82 20.91 -14.08
CA THR A 757 34.73 21.52 -14.87
C THR A 757 33.94 22.57 -14.11
N ARG A 758 34.30 22.82 -12.83
CA ARG A 758 33.52 23.64 -11.87
C ARG A 758 32.06 23.20 -11.75
N LEU A 759 31.77 21.95 -12.04
CA LEU A 759 30.43 21.39 -12.03
C LEU A 759 30.08 20.94 -10.59
N ILE A 760 28.91 21.36 -10.11
CA ILE A 760 28.33 20.89 -8.84
C ILE A 760 26.96 20.30 -9.14
N PHE A 761 26.69 19.09 -8.65
CA PHE A 761 25.41 18.43 -8.81
C PHE A 761 25.10 17.52 -7.62
N ASP A 762 23.82 17.21 -7.40
CA ASP A 762 23.40 16.27 -6.35
C ASP A 762 23.22 14.87 -6.95
N LEU A 763 23.76 13.87 -6.27
CA LEU A 763 23.48 12.45 -6.43
C LEU A 763 22.41 12.04 -5.40
N LEU A 764 21.23 11.69 -5.88
CA LEU A 764 20.10 11.22 -5.09
C LEU A 764 20.11 9.69 -5.10
N VAL A 765 20.15 9.06 -3.93
CA VAL A 765 20.30 7.62 -3.80
C VAL A 765 19.06 7.03 -3.15
N GLU A 766 18.54 5.96 -3.75
CA GLU A 766 17.47 5.11 -3.23
C GLU A 766 18.06 3.73 -2.97
N LEU A 767 18.04 3.26 -1.73
CA LEU A 767 18.45 1.91 -1.40
C LEU A 767 17.23 0.98 -1.47
N ASP A 768 17.40 -0.20 -2.07
CA ASP A 768 16.43 -1.29 -2.02
C ASP A 768 17.13 -2.59 -1.61
N LEU A 769 16.95 -2.95 -0.33
CA LEU A 769 17.47 -4.18 0.25
C LEU A 769 16.45 -5.33 0.23
N THR A 770 15.24 -5.08 -0.28
CA THR A 770 14.13 -6.04 -0.28
C THR A 770 14.21 -7.06 -1.42
N GLY A 771 14.93 -6.73 -2.49
CA GLY A 771 15.10 -7.58 -3.66
C GLY A 771 13.84 -7.72 -4.52
N ARG A 772 12.86 -6.80 -4.39
CA ARG A 772 11.58 -6.85 -5.13
C ARG A 772 11.39 -5.58 -5.98
N PRO A 773 11.80 -5.61 -7.26
CA PRO A 773 11.70 -4.47 -8.19
C PRO A 773 10.34 -3.76 -8.23
N SER A 774 9.24 -4.51 -8.11
CA SER A 774 7.87 -3.99 -8.17
C SER A 774 7.55 -2.93 -7.11
N TYR A 775 8.26 -2.91 -5.98
CA TYR A 775 8.09 -1.89 -4.93
C TYR A 775 8.57 -0.51 -5.37
N ASN A 776 9.43 -0.43 -6.38
CA ASN A 776 9.99 0.82 -6.86
C ASN A 776 9.17 1.47 -7.98
N LYS A 777 8.09 0.84 -8.47
CA LYS A 777 7.31 1.35 -9.60
C LYS A 777 6.84 2.81 -9.40
N ASP A 778 6.26 3.11 -8.24
CA ASP A 778 5.81 4.47 -7.93
C ASP A 778 6.97 5.45 -7.76
N LYS A 779 8.10 5.00 -7.19
CA LYS A 779 9.32 5.82 -7.08
C LYS A 779 9.90 6.13 -8.45
N LEU A 780 10.01 5.14 -9.33
CA LEU A 780 10.50 5.30 -10.71
C LEU A 780 9.66 6.30 -11.50
N LEU A 781 8.33 6.21 -11.41
CA LEU A 781 7.42 7.19 -12.04
C LEU A 781 7.57 8.59 -11.45
N ALA A 782 7.72 8.71 -10.12
CA ALA A 782 7.95 10.00 -9.47
C ALA A 782 9.29 10.62 -9.89
N TYR A 783 10.36 9.82 -9.98
CA TYR A 783 11.66 10.26 -10.47
C TYR A 783 11.65 10.62 -11.95
N ASP A 784 10.90 9.90 -12.79
CA ASP A 784 10.73 10.26 -14.20
C ASP A 784 10.02 11.62 -14.33
N ALA A 785 8.91 11.82 -13.60
CA ALA A 785 8.21 13.10 -13.55
C ALA A 785 9.09 14.26 -13.03
N PHE A 786 9.92 13.99 -12.02
CA PHE A 786 10.85 14.96 -11.45
C PHE A 786 11.98 15.31 -12.43
N LEU A 787 12.73 14.32 -12.92
CA LEU A 787 13.87 14.54 -13.80
C LEU A 787 13.46 15.14 -15.15
N THR A 788 12.35 14.66 -15.71
CA THR A 788 11.83 15.15 -16.99
C THR A 788 11.15 16.51 -16.81
N GLY A 789 10.27 16.65 -15.83
CA GLY A 789 9.44 17.84 -15.63
C GLY A 789 10.07 18.88 -14.70
N TRP A 790 9.73 18.81 -13.40
CA TRP A 790 9.84 19.95 -12.49
C TRP A 790 11.18 20.08 -11.75
N ALA A 791 12.20 19.25 -12.02
CA ALA A 791 13.51 19.34 -11.37
C ALA A 791 14.12 20.74 -11.49
N LEU A 792 14.19 21.29 -12.70
CA LEU A 792 14.78 22.62 -12.94
C LEU A 792 13.89 23.78 -12.44
N SER A 793 12.62 23.52 -12.12
CA SER A 793 11.73 24.48 -11.45
C SER A 793 11.92 24.49 -9.93
N HIS A 794 12.54 23.46 -9.36
CA HIS A 794 12.82 23.39 -7.94
C HIS A 794 14.03 24.26 -7.57
N ARG A 795 13.89 25.12 -6.54
CA ARG A 795 14.86 26.15 -6.13
C ARG A 795 16.32 25.66 -6.06
N ARG A 796 16.55 24.43 -5.57
CA ARG A 796 17.89 23.85 -5.45
C ARG A 796 18.55 23.62 -6.82
N PHE A 797 17.87 22.94 -7.73
CA PHE A 797 18.42 22.54 -9.03
C PHE A 797 18.37 23.69 -10.04
N ALA A 798 17.38 24.57 -9.92
CA ALA A 798 17.39 25.88 -10.58
C ALA A 798 18.68 26.66 -10.24
N GLY A 799 19.06 26.68 -8.95
CA GLY A 799 20.27 27.36 -8.48
C GLY A 799 21.58 26.69 -8.92
N LEU A 800 21.59 25.37 -9.14
CA LEU A 800 22.73 24.63 -9.69
C LEU A 800 22.80 24.69 -11.22
N GLY A 801 21.68 25.03 -11.90
CA GLY A 801 21.56 25.00 -13.35
C GLY A 801 21.64 23.60 -13.97
N THR A 802 21.56 22.54 -13.16
CA THR A 802 21.71 21.16 -13.62
C THR A 802 20.69 20.24 -12.96
N ARG A 803 20.29 19.19 -13.69
CA ARG A 803 19.47 18.11 -13.15
C ARG A 803 20.32 17.22 -12.24
N PRO A 804 19.77 16.69 -11.14
CA PRO A 804 20.49 15.73 -10.31
C PRO A 804 20.70 14.40 -11.05
N VAL A 805 21.54 13.55 -10.46
CA VAL A 805 21.69 12.14 -10.84
C VAL A 805 20.93 11.30 -9.83
N VAL A 806 20.21 10.28 -10.28
CA VAL A 806 19.48 9.36 -9.42
C VAL A 806 20.12 7.98 -9.52
N LEU A 807 20.40 7.37 -8.38
CA LEU A 807 21.00 6.03 -8.32
C LEU A 807 20.14 5.13 -7.43
N PHE A 808 19.60 4.07 -8.01
CA PHE A 808 18.98 2.98 -7.27
C PHE A 808 20.04 1.93 -6.94
N VAL A 809 20.20 1.63 -5.65
CA VAL A 809 21.24 0.72 -5.14
C VAL A 809 20.57 -0.52 -4.56
N PHE A 810 20.99 -1.71 -5.02
CA PHE A 810 20.38 -2.99 -4.66
C PHE A 810 21.37 -3.91 -3.97
N ARG A 811 20.86 -4.85 -3.17
CA ARG A 811 21.69 -5.85 -2.47
C ARG A 811 22.67 -6.61 -3.39
N ASP A 812 22.26 -6.89 -4.62
CA ASP A 812 23.06 -7.61 -5.60
C ASP A 812 22.81 -7.14 -7.04
N LEU A 813 23.66 -7.61 -7.95
CA LEU A 813 23.61 -7.31 -9.37
C LEU A 813 22.30 -7.78 -10.03
N ARG A 814 21.77 -8.93 -9.61
CA ARG A 814 20.57 -9.52 -10.22
C ARG A 814 19.36 -8.64 -9.95
N ALA A 815 19.21 -8.14 -8.72
CA ALA A 815 18.16 -7.22 -8.34
C ALA A 815 18.27 -5.87 -9.09
N ALA A 816 19.50 -5.34 -9.24
CA ALA A 816 19.73 -4.12 -10.01
C ALA A 816 19.29 -4.25 -11.48
N LEU A 817 19.67 -5.35 -12.16
CA LEU A 817 19.27 -5.61 -13.54
C LEU A 817 17.76 -5.86 -13.68
N ALA A 818 17.14 -6.54 -12.71
CA ALA A 818 15.70 -6.77 -12.71
C ALA A 818 14.91 -5.45 -12.59
N CYS A 819 15.32 -4.55 -11.69
CA CYS A 819 14.69 -3.24 -11.59
C CYS A 819 14.93 -2.37 -12.82
N ALA A 820 16.10 -2.45 -13.45
CA ALA A 820 16.37 -1.71 -14.66
C ALA A 820 15.48 -2.16 -15.84
N ARG A 821 15.17 -3.47 -15.95
CA ARG A 821 14.20 -3.98 -16.94
C ARG A 821 12.80 -3.44 -16.71
N GLU A 822 12.35 -3.35 -15.47
CA GLU A 822 11.05 -2.74 -15.16
C GLU A 822 11.04 -1.24 -15.47
N ALA A 823 12.12 -0.54 -15.13
CA ALA A 823 12.29 0.87 -15.41
C ALA A 823 12.24 1.18 -16.92
N ASP A 824 12.81 0.32 -17.77
CA ASP A 824 12.74 0.46 -19.22
C ASP A 824 11.30 0.47 -19.75
N ALA A 825 10.37 -0.27 -19.14
CA ALA A 825 8.97 -0.24 -19.54
C ALA A 825 8.22 1.02 -19.05
N LEU A 826 8.67 1.60 -17.93
CA LEU A 826 7.97 2.64 -17.17
C LEU A 826 8.41 4.07 -17.50
N LEU A 827 9.71 4.32 -17.68
CA LEU A 827 10.23 5.66 -17.90
C LEU A 827 9.97 6.08 -19.36
N ARG A 828 8.97 6.94 -19.52
CA ARG A 828 8.50 7.40 -20.84
C ARG A 828 8.51 8.93 -20.98
N GLY A 829 8.69 9.65 -19.87
CA GLY A 829 8.75 11.11 -19.87
C GLY A 829 9.83 11.63 -20.80
N ARG A 830 9.44 12.54 -21.69
CA ARG A 830 10.35 13.13 -22.70
C ARG A 830 10.07 14.60 -22.96
N ILE A 831 11.10 15.30 -23.41
CA ILE A 831 11.06 16.71 -23.83
C ILE A 831 11.82 16.88 -25.14
N GLY A 832 11.23 17.62 -26.07
CA GLY A 832 11.85 17.85 -27.37
C GLY A 832 11.15 18.91 -28.20
N PRO A 833 11.74 19.29 -29.35
CA PRO A 833 11.18 20.29 -30.25
C PRO A 833 9.93 19.77 -30.96
N MET A 834 8.89 20.58 -30.98
CA MET A 834 7.65 20.33 -31.72
C MET A 834 7.95 20.21 -33.22
N GLY A 835 7.37 19.20 -33.88
CA GLY A 835 7.56 18.93 -35.30
C GLY A 835 8.69 17.96 -35.64
N ARG A 836 9.52 17.54 -34.67
CA ARG A 836 10.45 16.40 -34.83
C ARG A 836 9.83 15.09 -34.36
N PRO A 837 10.21 13.95 -34.95
CA PRO A 837 9.76 12.62 -34.50
C PRO A 837 9.99 12.44 -33.00
N ALA A 838 8.99 11.94 -32.27
CA ALA A 838 9.04 11.76 -30.81
C ALA A 838 10.12 10.79 -30.32
N ILE A 839 10.71 10.00 -31.24
CA ILE A 839 11.85 9.12 -30.98
C ILE A 839 13.18 9.88 -30.88
N GLU A 840 13.29 11.06 -31.49
CA GLU A 840 14.47 11.95 -31.40
C GLU A 840 14.45 12.84 -30.15
N TRP A 841 13.40 12.75 -29.33
CA TRP A 841 13.24 13.60 -28.16
C TRP A 841 14.11 13.12 -27.00
N SER A 842 14.50 14.04 -26.12
CA SER A 842 15.33 13.70 -24.96
C SER A 842 14.49 13.03 -23.89
N PHE A 843 15.05 12.02 -23.23
CA PHE A 843 14.45 11.30 -22.09
C PHE A 843 15.25 11.55 -20.81
N PRO A 844 15.10 12.70 -20.14
CA PRO A 844 15.89 13.03 -18.95
C PRO A 844 15.78 11.99 -17.84
N GLY A 845 14.58 11.42 -17.62
CA GLY A 845 14.38 10.33 -16.66
C GLY A 845 15.28 9.13 -16.92
N ARG A 846 15.46 8.72 -18.18
CA ARG A 846 16.35 7.62 -18.57
C ARG A 846 17.83 7.99 -18.52
N GLN A 847 18.17 9.23 -18.88
CA GLN A 847 19.54 9.70 -18.97
C GLN A 847 20.18 9.94 -17.59
N HIS A 848 19.39 10.37 -16.61
CA HIS A 848 19.86 10.75 -15.28
C HIS A 848 19.65 9.68 -14.20
N LEU A 849 19.05 8.53 -14.54
CA LEU A 849 18.75 7.45 -13.60
C LEU A 849 19.60 6.22 -13.89
N PHE A 850 20.26 5.71 -12.84
CA PHE A 850 21.19 4.58 -12.90
C PHE A 850 20.84 3.53 -11.84
N PHE A 851 21.31 2.30 -12.06
CA PHE A 851 21.14 1.17 -11.14
C PHE A 851 22.51 0.60 -10.76
N ALA A 852 22.75 0.30 -9.50
CA ALA A 852 24.02 -0.29 -9.03
C ALA A 852 23.81 -1.37 -7.98
N ALA A 853 24.78 -2.29 -7.88
CA ALA A 853 24.83 -3.24 -6.78
C ALA A 853 25.59 -2.62 -5.60
N GLU A 854 25.03 -2.73 -4.40
CA GLU A 854 25.62 -2.24 -3.15
C GLU A 854 27.05 -2.73 -2.96
N PRO A 855 27.40 -4.03 -3.17
CA PRO A 855 28.77 -4.50 -2.96
C PRO A 855 29.82 -3.81 -3.84
N ASP A 856 29.46 -3.30 -5.02
CA ASP A 856 30.42 -2.74 -5.98
C ASP A 856 31.21 -1.57 -5.36
N VAL A 857 30.56 -0.67 -4.60
CA VAL A 857 31.24 0.49 -3.99
C VAL A 857 32.26 0.06 -2.93
N TYR A 858 31.98 -1.01 -2.19
CA TYR A 858 32.89 -1.55 -1.17
C TYR A 858 34.16 -2.13 -1.80
N HIS A 859 34.06 -2.63 -3.03
CA HIS A 859 35.20 -3.07 -3.85
C HIS A 859 35.88 -1.93 -4.63
N GLY A 860 35.51 -0.67 -4.36
CA GLY A 860 36.05 0.49 -5.06
C GLY A 860 35.60 0.59 -6.52
N SER A 861 34.49 -0.05 -6.87
CA SER A 861 33.89 0.00 -8.20
C SER A 861 32.68 0.94 -8.19
N LEU A 862 32.63 1.84 -9.17
CA LEU A 862 31.46 2.69 -9.44
C LEU A 862 30.67 2.17 -10.65
N ARG A 863 30.73 0.85 -10.89
CA ARG A 863 29.94 0.21 -11.94
C ARG A 863 28.46 0.43 -11.67
N ALA A 864 27.75 0.85 -12.70
CA ALA A 864 26.31 1.03 -12.72
C ALA A 864 25.74 0.59 -14.07
N PHE A 865 24.43 0.57 -14.16
CA PHE A 865 23.67 0.23 -15.36
C PHE A 865 22.80 1.42 -15.71
N ALA A 866 22.80 1.80 -16.98
CA ALA A 866 21.96 2.87 -17.51
C ALA A 866 21.00 2.30 -18.55
N LEU A 867 19.81 2.90 -18.65
CA LEU A 867 18.88 2.61 -19.74
C LEU A 867 19.41 3.17 -21.06
N HIS A 868 18.95 2.61 -22.17
CA HIS A 868 19.14 3.22 -23.49
C HIS A 868 18.34 4.52 -23.60
N SER A 869 18.91 5.51 -24.30
CA SER A 869 18.31 6.83 -24.50
C SER A 869 17.26 6.88 -25.62
N GLU A 870 17.19 5.86 -26.48
CA GLU A 870 16.23 5.75 -27.58
C GLU A 870 15.16 4.71 -27.21
N ASN A 871 13.88 5.06 -27.33
CA ASN A 871 12.80 4.08 -27.18
C ASN A 871 12.88 3.07 -28.33
N GLY A 872 12.90 1.78 -28.00
CA GLY A 872 12.58 0.71 -28.95
C GLY A 872 11.10 0.72 -29.30
N ASP A 873 10.67 1.66 -30.16
CA ASP A 873 9.39 1.53 -30.90
C ASP A 873 9.49 0.47 -32.04
N GLU A 874 10.58 -0.30 -32.11
CA GLU A 874 10.58 -1.56 -32.86
C GLU A 874 9.78 -2.63 -32.09
N PRO A 875 8.90 -3.38 -32.77
CA PRO A 875 8.16 -4.47 -32.14
C PRO A 875 9.16 -5.46 -31.53
N ALA A 876 8.95 -5.80 -30.26
CA ALA A 876 9.66 -6.84 -29.48
C ALA A 876 10.66 -7.64 -30.32
N ARG A 877 11.92 -7.20 -30.35
CA ARG A 877 13.01 -7.99 -30.91
C ARG A 877 13.06 -9.30 -30.12
N THR A 878 12.76 -10.38 -30.80
CA THR A 878 12.66 -11.76 -30.31
C THR A 878 14.01 -12.40 -29.98
N ASP A 879 14.96 -11.63 -29.45
CA ASP A 879 16.27 -12.17 -29.01
C ASP A 879 16.46 -11.94 -27.52
N ASP A 880 16.57 -13.06 -26.80
CA ASP A 880 16.79 -13.21 -25.35
C ASP A 880 18.19 -12.72 -24.89
N ASP A 881 18.99 -12.10 -25.77
CA ASP A 881 20.44 -11.99 -25.60
C ASP A 881 21.00 -10.55 -25.54
N ARG A 882 20.17 -9.51 -25.54
CA ARG A 882 20.63 -8.14 -25.20
C ARG A 882 19.82 -7.56 -24.05
N LEU A 883 20.46 -7.46 -22.88
CA LEU A 883 19.96 -6.71 -21.74
C LEU A 883 19.58 -5.28 -22.20
N PRO A 884 18.42 -4.72 -21.79
CA PRO A 884 17.97 -3.36 -22.16
C PRO A 884 18.79 -2.25 -21.48
N VAL A 885 19.98 -2.58 -20.98
CA VAL A 885 20.84 -1.71 -20.20
C VAL A 885 22.26 -1.77 -20.71
N ARG A 886 22.93 -0.62 -20.63
CA ARG A 886 24.36 -0.50 -20.87
C ARG A 886 25.10 -0.46 -19.54
N THR A 887 26.17 -1.25 -19.42
CA THR A 887 27.11 -1.15 -18.30
C THR A 887 27.89 0.16 -18.44
N VAL A 888 27.90 0.96 -17.39
CA VAL A 888 28.56 2.25 -17.33
C VAL A 888 29.36 2.39 -16.05
N GLU A 889 30.27 3.36 -16.03
CA GLU A 889 30.84 3.89 -14.79
C GLU A 889 30.03 5.11 -14.36
N LEU A 890 29.49 5.10 -13.13
CA LEU A 890 28.69 6.20 -12.59
C LEU A 890 29.47 7.52 -12.60
N LEU A 891 30.76 7.47 -12.29
CA LEU A 891 31.72 8.57 -12.46
C LEU A 891 32.97 8.00 -13.13
N SER A 892 33.44 8.61 -14.22
CA SER A 892 34.58 8.05 -14.95
C SER A 892 35.87 8.07 -14.12
N ARG A 893 36.73 7.05 -14.26
CA ARG A 893 38.06 7.06 -13.59
C ARG A 893 38.91 8.27 -13.91
N THR A 894 38.74 8.88 -15.08
CA THR A 894 39.42 10.13 -15.43
C THR A 894 38.96 11.31 -14.58
N VAL A 895 37.71 11.33 -14.13
CA VAL A 895 37.16 12.35 -13.22
C VAL A 895 37.57 12.06 -11.78
N VAL A 896 37.54 10.78 -11.35
CA VAL A 896 37.96 10.36 -10.01
C VAL A 896 39.47 10.51 -9.81
N GLY A 897 40.29 10.00 -10.72
CA GLY A 897 41.75 10.05 -10.63
C GLY A 897 42.38 11.43 -10.96
N ALA A 898 41.61 12.36 -11.52
CA ALA A 898 42.04 13.76 -11.67
C ALA A 898 41.80 14.60 -10.40
N ALA A 899 41.06 14.08 -9.42
CA ALA A 899 40.89 14.72 -8.11
C ALA A 899 42.04 14.38 -7.14
N ASP A 900 42.72 13.24 -7.33
CA ASP A 900 43.89 12.81 -6.54
C ASP A 900 45.24 13.45 -6.99
N ARG A 901 45.21 14.35 -7.98
CA ARG A 901 46.38 15.14 -8.45
C ARG A 901 46.11 16.62 -8.24
#